data_AF-A0A7J9KK27-F1
#
_entry.id   AF-A0A7J9KK27-F1
#
_cell.length_a   1.000
_cell.length_b   1.000
_cell.length_c   1.000
_cell.angle_alpha   90.00
_cell.angle_beta   90.00
_cell.angle_gamma   90.00
#
_symmetry.space_group_name_H-M   'P 1'
#
loop_
_entity.id
_entity.type
_entity.pdbx_description
1 polymer ?
#
loop_
_entity_poly.entity_id
_entity_poly.type
_entity_poly.pdbx_seq_one_letter_code
_entity_poly.pdbx_strand_id
1 'polypeptide(L)'
;MVGEGNEVSVVTGGSTGNTKMPTLEEYGTNLTKLAEEGKLDPVVGRQDQIERVVQILGRRTKNNPCLIGEPGVGKTAIAEGLAQRIATGDVPDTIEGKKVITLDMGLLVAGTKYRGEFEERLKKLMEEIKQSDEIILFIDEVHTLIGAGAAEGAIDAANILKPALARGELQCIGATTLDEYRKHIEKDPALERRFQPVKVPEPSVDETIQILKGLRERYEIHHKLRYTDEALISAAQLSYQYISDRFLPDKAIDLIDEAGSRVRLRHAQLPEEARELEKELRQITKSKNEAVRSQDFEKAGELRDREIELRAQITAIQEKDKEMNKAEAEAGDGGPLVTEVDIQHIVSSWTGIPVEKVSTDESDRLLKMEETLHKRVIGQDEAVKAISRAIRRARVGLKNPNRPIASFIFSGPTGVGKSELPKALAAYYFGSEEAMIRLDMSEFMERHTVSKLIGSPPGYVGYTEGGQLTEAVRRRPYTVVLFDEIEKAHPDVFNMMLQILEDGRLTDSKGRTVDFKNTLLIMTSNVGSSVIEKGGRRIGFDLDYDEKDSSYNRIKSLVTEELKQYFRPEFLNRLDDMIVFRQLTKLEVKEVADIMLKEVFGRLKSKEIELQVTERFRERVVEEGYNPSYGARPLRRAIMRLLEDSMAEKMLAREIKEGDSVIVDVDSDGNVTVLNGSSGTSESLTDPIPVV
;
A
#
# COMPACT_ATOMS: atom_id res chain seq x y z
N MET A 1 8.35 -83.16 -35.47
CA MET A 1 7.93 -84.11 -34.43
C MET A 1 8.49 -83.57 -33.12
N VAL A 2 7.74 -83.10 -32.14
CA VAL A 2 6.31 -83.18 -31.82
C VAL A 2 5.95 -81.86 -31.14
N GLY A 3 4.82 -81.26 -31.50
CA GLY A 3 4.32 -80.01 -30.91
C GLY A 3 2.81 -79.94 -31.06
N GLU A 4 2.11 -80.28 -29.99
CA GLU A 4 0.71 -79.96 -29.64
C GLU A 4 0.76 -79.63 -28.14
N GLY A 5 0.09 -78.66 -27.55
CA GLY A 5 -0.84 -77.62 -28.01
C GLY A 5 -1.19 -76.76 -26.78
N ASN A 6 -1.86 -75.62 -26.97
CA ASN A 6 -3.05 -75.25 -26.18
C ASN A 6 -3.63 -73.89 -26.59
N GLU A 7 -4.90 -73.97 -26.99
CA GLU A 7 -6.04 -73.08 -26.75
C GLU A 7 -5.85 -71.56 -26.71
N VAL A 8 -6.48 -70.88 -27.67
CA VAL A 8 -6.81 -69.45 -27.60
C VAL A 8 -8.33 -69.32 -27.43
N SER A 9 -8.75 -68.98 -26.22
CA SER A 9 -10.11 -68.56 -25.89
C SER A 9 -10.33 -67.09 -26.24
N VAL A 10 -11.42 -66.82 -26.94
CA VAL A 10 -11.91 -65.50 -27.37
C VAL A 10 -12.24 -64.63 -26.16
N VAL A 11 -11.65 -63.43 -26.10
CA VAL A 11 -12.13 -62.32 -25.26
C VAL A 11 -12.56 -61.19 -26.18
N THR A 12 -13.86 -60.97 -26.25
CA THR A 12 -14.52 -59.84 -26.92
C THR A 12 -14.25 -58.55 -26.16
N GLY A 13 -13.20 -57.82 -26.56
CA GLY A 13 -12.97 -56.45 -26.13
C GLY A 13 -13.86 -55.48 -26.91
N GLY A 14 -14.84 -54.87 -26.23
CA GLY A 14 -15.64 -53.78 -26.76
C GLY A 14 -14.76 -52.58 -27.10
N SER A 15 -14.85 -52.12 -28.35
CA SER A 15 -14.16 -50.95 -28.86
C SER A 15 -14.86 -49.66 -28.42
N THR A 16 -14.36 -48.99 -27.39
CA THR A 16 -14.58 -47.55 -27.21
C THR A 16 -13.52 -46.82 -28.03
N GLY A 17 -13.95 -46.23 -29.15
CA GLY A 17 -13.09 -45.46 -30.05
C GLY A 17 -12.45 -44.29 -29.31
N ASN A 18 -11.13 -44.35 -29.14
CA ASN A 18 -10.35 -43.23 -28.63
C ASN A 18 -10.15 -42.24 -29.80
N THR A 19 -11.06 -41.30 -29.96
CA THR A 19 -10.94 -40.21 -30.94
C THR A 19 -9.77 -39.33 -30.51
N LYS A 20 -8.59 -39.58 -31.07
CA LYS A 20 -7.38 -38.79 -30.79
C LYS A 20 -7.63 -37.35 -31.24
N MET A 21 -7.58 -36.40 -30.32
CA MET A 21 -7.73 -34.96 -30.57
C MET A 21 -6.38 -34.26 -30.29
N PRO A 22 -5.39 -34.43 -31.18
CA PRO A 22 -4.01 -34.03 -30.92
C PRO A 22 -3.86 -32.51 -30.74
N THR A 23 -4.63 -31.69 -31.44
CA THR A 23 -4.51 -30.24 -31.37
C THR A 23 -5.08 -29.71 -30.04
N LEU A 24 -6.21 -30.26 -29.59
CA LEU A 24 -6.79 -29.95 -28.28
C LEU A 24 -5.93 -30.39 -27.09
N GLU A 25 -5.21 -31.51 -27.21
CA GLU A 25 -4.26 -31.95 -26.19
C GLU A 25 -2.99 -31.08 -26.13
N GLU A 26 -2.59 -30.47 -27.26
CA GLU A 26 -1.41 -29.60 -27.34
C GLU A 26 -1.68 -28.20 -26.77
N TYR A 27 -2.86 -27.63 -27.05
CA TYR A 27 -3.19 -26.24 -26.68
C TYR A 27 -4.26 -26.11 -25.58
N GLY A 28 -4.73 -27.23 -25.05
CA GLY A 28 -5.80 -27.27 -24.05
C GLY A 28 -5.48 -28.15 -22.86
N THR A 29 -6.09 -27.82 -21.72
CA THR A 29 -6.00 -28.61 -20.49
C THR A 29 -7.34 -29.25 -20.18
N ASN A 30 -7.39 -30.58 -20.11
CA ASN A 30 -8.61 -31.32 -19.80
C ASN A 30 -8.90 -31.31 -18.29
N LEU A 31 -9.83 -30.45 -17.87
CA LEU A 31 -10.23 -30.32 -16.47
C LEU A 31 -10.95 -31.57 -15.96
N THR A 32 -11.79 -32.22 -16.78
CA THR A 32 -12.49 -33.45 -16.38
C THR A 32 -11.51 -34.56 -16.03
N LYS A 33 -10.45 -34.73 -16.83
CA LYS A 33 -9.38 -35.70 -16.54
C LYS A 33 -8.63 -35.35 -15.24
N LEU A 34 -8.31 -34.07 -15.03
CA LEU A 34 -7.68 -33.64 -13.78
C LEU A 34 -8.60 -33.87 -12.56
N ALA A 35 -9.92 -33.76 -12.74
CA ALA A 35 -10.90 -34.06 -11.70
C ALA A 35 -10.92 -35.56 -11.36
N GLU A 36 -10.94 -36.42 -12.38
CA GLU A 36 -10.86 -37.89 -12.23
C GLU A 36 -9.55 -38.32 -11.53
N GLU A 37 -8.45 -37.64 -11.82
CA GLU A 37 -7.14 -37.87 -11.18
C GLU A 37 -7.02 -37.24 -9.78
N GLY A 38 -8.04 -36.52 -9.29
CA GLY A 38 -8.03 -35.86 -7.98
C GLY A 38 -7.08 -34.65 -7.89
N LYS A 39 -6.67 -34.09 -9.03
CA LYS A 39 -5.68 -32.99 -9.12
C LYS A 39 -6.29 -31.59 -9.10
N LEU A 40 -7.60 -31.44 -9.24
CA LEU A 40 -8.28 -30.13 -9.14
C LEU A 40 -8.51 -29.70 -7.70
N ASP A 41 -8.45 -28.40 -7.42
CA ASP A 41 -8.73 -27.86 -6.09
C ASP A 41 -10.20 -28.07 -5.69
N PRO A 42 -10.50 -28.27 -4.39
CA PRO A 42 -11.89 -28.38 -3.95
C PRO A 42 -12.62 -27.05 -4.17
N VAL A 43 -13.81 -27.12 -4.78
CA VAL A 43 -14.61 -25.93 -5.04
C VAL A 43 -15.58 -25.67 -3.90
N VAL A 44 -15.36 -24.56 -3.19
CA VAL A 44 -16.13 -24.19 -1.99
C VAL A 44 -16.99 -22.95 -2.27
N GLY A 45 -18.27 -22.99 -1.88
CA GLY A 45 -19.17 -21.82 -1.90
C GLY A 45 -19.61 -21.34 -3.28
N ARG A 46 -19.58 -22.21 -4.31
CA ARG A 46 -19.96 -21.86 -5.70
C ARG A 46 -21.07 -22.73 -6.28
N GLN A 47 -21.79 -23.46 -5.44
CA GLN A 47 -22.83 -24.41 -5.83
C GLN A 47 -23.92 -23.78 -6.71
N ASP A 48 -24.45 -22.62 -6.33
CA ASP A 48 -25.49 -21.92 -7.09
C ASP A 48 -25.02 -21.51 -8.49
N GLN A 49 -23.78 -21.02 -8.62
CA GLN A 49 -23.21 -20.63 -9.90
C GLN A 49 -22.93 -21.85 -10.78
N ILE A 50 -22.42 -22.94 -10.22
CA ILE A 50 -22.20 -24.21 -10.93
C ILE A 50 -23.53 -24.78 -11.41
N GLU A 51 -24.55 -24.83 -10.54
CA GLU A 51 -25.88 -25.28 -10.92
C GLU A 51 -26.46 -24.42 -12.05
N ARG A 52 -26.28 -23.10 -11.96
CA ARG A 52 -26.70 -22.19 -13.03
C ARG A 52 -25.99 -22.47 -14.35
N VAL A 53 -24.69 -22.76 -14.33
CA VAL A 53 -23.91 -23.16 -15.50
C VAL A 53 -24.45 -24.45 -16.11
N VAL A 54 -24.69 -25.48 -15.30
CA VAL A 54 -25.31 -26.76 -15.71
C VAL A 54 -26.68 -26.52 -16.37
N GLN A 55 -27.54 -25.73 -15.74
CA GLN A 55 -28.87 -25.37 -16.29
C GLN A 55 -28.78 -24.67 -17.64
N ILE A 56 -27.76 -23.83 -17.87
CA ILE A 56 -27.58 -23.11 -19.13
C ILE A 56 -27.06 -24.06 -20.21
N LEU A 57 -26.06 -24.88 -19.91
CA LEU A 57 -25.47 -25.85 -20.83
C LEU A 57 -26.50 -26.87 -21.34
N GLY A 58 -27.48 -27.22 -20.52
CA GLY A 58 -28.60 -28.11 -20.90
C GLY A 58 -29.68 -27.47 -21.78
N ARG A 59 -29.59 -26.17 -22.12
CA ARG A 59 -30.60 -25.50 -22.96
C ARG A 59 -30.42 -25.84 -24.43
N ARG A 60 -31.52 -25.79 -25.19
CA ARG A 60 -31.50 -25.90 -26.66
C ARG A 60 -31.00 -24.64 -27.37
N THR A 61 -31.20 -23.47 -26.75
CA THR A 61 -30.77 -22.16 -27.27
C THR A 61 -30.20 -21.33 -26.13
N LYS A 62 -29.23 -20.44 -26.42
CA LYS A 62 -28.48 -19.70 -25.40
C LYS A 62 -27.83 -20.65 -24.39
N ASN A 63 -27.13 -21.65 -24.91
CA ASN A 63 -26.52 -22.75 -24.16
C ASN A 63 -25.05 -22.53 -23.82
N ASN A 64 -24.54 -21.31 -24.02
CA ASN A 64 -23.19 -20.92 -23.64
C ASN A 64 -23.25 -19.98 -22.43
N PRO A 65 -22.90 -20.44 -21.22
CA PRO A 65 -22.82 -19.55 -20.07
C PRO A 65 -21.61 -18.60 -20.20
N CYS A 66 -21.82 -17.34 -19.80
CA CYS A 66 -20.76 -16.35 -19.68
C CYS A 66 -20.64 -15.91 -18.22
N LEU A 67 -19.55 -16.30 -17.55
CA LEU A 67 -19.21 -15.95 -16.18
C LEU A 67 -18.75 -14.49 -16.13
N ILE A 68 -19.55 -13.64 -15.49
CA ILE A 68 -19.30 -12.20 -15.37
C ILE A 68 -19.01 -11.85 -13.92
N GLY A 69 -17.82 -11.34 -13.66
CA GLY A 69 -17.38 -10.89 -12.34
C GLY A 69 -16.05 -10.13 -12.44
N GLU A 70 -15.54 -9.64 -11.32
CA GLU A 70 -14.23 -8.99 -11.30
C GLU A 70 -13.10 -10.03 -11.42
N PRO A 71 -11.86 -9.63 -11.78
CA PRO A 71 -10.71 -10.52 -11.73
C PRO A 71 -10.46 -11.03 -10.30
N GLY A 72 -9.99 -12.27 -10.17
CA GLY A 72 -9.68 -12.86 -8.86
C GLY A 72 -10.86 -13.44 -8.07
N VAL A 73 -12.12 -13.27 -8.52
CA VAL A 73 -13.28 -13.83 -7.78
C VAL A 73 -13.45 -15.36 -7.89
N GLY A 74 -12.61 -16.04 -8.67
CA GLY A 74 -12.67 -17.50 -8.84
C GLY A 74 -13.64 -17.97 -9.94
N LYS A 75 -13.60 -17.34 -11.12
CA LYS A 75 -14.39 -17.78 -12.29
C LYS A 75 -13.93 -19.15 -12.78
N THR A 76 -12.63 -19.39 -12.82
CA THR A 76 -12.02 -20.68 -13.20
C THR A 76 -12.46 -21.80 -12.28
N ALA A 77 -12.57 -21.53 -10.97
CA ALA A 77 -13.06 -22.49 -9.99
C ALA A 77 -14.49 -22.99 -10.30
N ILE A 78 -15.33 -22.19 -10.96
CA ILE A 78 -16.68 -22.65 -11.38
C ILE A 78 -16.57 -23.68 -12.53
N ALA A 79 -15.63 -23.48 -13.46
CA ALA A 79 -15.37 -24.44 -14.54
C ALA A 79 -14.77 -25.75 -14.02
N GLU A 80 -13.85 -25.66 -13.05
CA GLU A 80 -13.31 -26.82 -12.33
C GLU A 80 -14.39 -27.56 -11.53
N GLY A 81 -15.29 -26.82 -10.88
CA GLY A 81 -16.42 -27.40 -10.14
C GLY A 81 -17.41 -28.12 -11.05
N LEU A 82 -17.64 -27.60 -12.26
CA LEU A 82 -18.40 -28.33 -13.28
C LEU A 82 -17.68 -29.64 -13.67
N ALA A 83 -16.37 -29.59 -13.89
CA ALA A 83 -15.59 -30.78 -14.25
C ALA A 83 -15.64 -31.86 -13.14
N GLN A 84 -15.58 -31.46 -11.87
CA GLN A 84 -15.76 -32.36 -10.72
C GLN A 84 -17.15 -32.99 -10.67
N ARG A 85 -18.22 -32.23 -10.92
CA ARG A 85 -19.59 -32.77 -10.98
C ARG A 85 -19.76 -33.77 -12.12
N ILE A 86 -19.15 -33.50 -13.27
CA ILE A 86 -19.17 -34.44 -14.40
C ILE A 86 -18.42 -35.72 -14.05
N ALA A 87 -17.23 -35.63 -13.47
CA ALA A 87 -16.43 -36.79 -13.08
C ALA A 87 -17.11 -37.67 -12.01
N THR A 88 -17.93 -37.06 -11.14
CA THR A 88 -18.69 -37.76 -10.10
C THR A 88 -20.06 -38.26 -10.56
N GLY A 89 -20.49 -37.93 -11.79
CA GLY A 89 -21.81 -38.28 -12.32
C GLY A 89 -22.97 -37.45 -11.74
N ASP A 90 -22.68 -36.36 -11.00
CA ASP A 90 -23.69 -35.45 -10.44
C ASP A 90 -24.08 -34.36 -11.45
N VAL A 91 -24.48 -34.77 -12.65
CA VAL A 91 -24.97 -33.90 -13.73
C VAL A 91 -26.11 -34.57 -14.49
N PRO A 92 -26.99 -33.81 -15.17
CA PRO A 92 -28.03 -34.38 -16.02
C PRO A 92 -27.43 -35.15 -17.21
N ASP A 93 -28.19 -36.12 -17.74
CA ASP A 93 -27.83 -36.96 -18.91
C ASP A 93 -27.37 -36.16 -20.15
N THR A 94 -27.77 -34.89 -20.27
CA THR A 94 -27.37 -34.01 -21.38
C THR A 94 -25.93 -33.52 -21.30
N ILE A 95 -25.31 -33.63 -20.13
CA ILE A 95 -23.95 -33.17 -19.83
C ILE A 95 -23.08 -34.33 -19.34
N GLU A 96 -23.67 -35.44 -18.92
CA GLU A 96 -22.96 -36.66 -18.56
C GLU A 96 -22.03 -37.13 -19.70
N GLY A 97 -20.82 -37.57 -19.33
CA GLY A 97 -19.79 -38.00 -20.28
C GLY A 97 -19.08 -36.90 -21.05
N LYS A 98 -19.48 -35.63 -20.91
CA LYS A 98 -18.78 -34.51 -21.57
C LYS A 98 -17.43 -34.20 -20.93
N LYS A 99 -16.53 -33.58 -21.70
CA LYS A 99 -15.17 -33.19 -21.28
C LYS A 99 -15.06 -31.68 -21.26
N VAL A 100 -14.72 -31.11 -20.10
CA VAL A 100 -14.44 -29.69 -19.95
C VAL A 100 -12.96 -29.46 -20.25
N ILE A 101 -12.67 -28.65 -21.26
CA ILE A 101 -11.30 -28.38 -21.70
C ILE A 101 -11.05 -26.87 -21.68
N THR A 102 -10.02 -26.44 -20.96
CA THR A 102 -9.58 -25.05 -20.91
C THR A 102 -8.66 -24.76 -22.09
N LEU A 103 -8.89 -23.66 -22.80
CA LEU A 103 -8.02 -23.19 -23.87
C LEU A 103 -6.93 -22.26 -23.32
N ASP A 104 -5.66 -22.55 -23.61
CA ASP A 104 -4.56 -21.64 -23.26
C ASP A 104 -4.25 -20.71 -24.44
N MET A 105 -4.64 -19.44 -24.29
CA MET A 105 -4.39 -18.41 -25.30
C MET A 105 -2.90 -18.10 -25.48
N GLY A 106 -2.10 -18.22 -24.42
CA GLY A 106 -0.65 -18.01 -24.47
C GLY A 106 0.05 -19.05 -25.33
N LEU A 107 -0.32 -20.33 -25.19
CA LEU A 107 0.23 -21.42 -26.00
C LEU A 107 -0.14 -21.29 -27.48
N LEU A 108 -1.35 -20.80 -27.78
CA LEU A 108 -1.77 -20.58 -29.17
C LEU A 108 -0.93 -19.50 -29.88
N VAL A 109 -0.59 -18.44 -29.15
CA VAL A 109 0.24 -17.33 -29.65
C VAL A 109 1.71 -17.71 -29.68
N ALA A 110 2.17 -18.49 -28.70
CA ALA A 110 3.55 -18.92 -28.57
C ALA A 110 4.05 -19.64 -29.84
N GLY A 111 5.17 -19.16 -30.37
CA GLY A 111 5.78 -19.73 -31.57
C GLY A 111 5.07 -19.38 -32.89
N THR A 112 4.06 -18.50 -32.88
CA THR A 112 3.53 -17.89 -34.12
C THR A 112 4.34 -16.63 -34.46
N LYS A 113 4.86 -16.56 -35.69
CA LYS A 113 5.56 -15.35 -36.19
C LYS A 113 4.61 -14.42 -36.90
N TYR A 114 3.51 -14.97 -37.44
CA TYR A 114 2.53 -14.25 -38.24
C TYR A 114 1.12 -14.53 -37.75
N ARG A 115 0.24 -13.54 -37.83
CA ARG A 115 -1.19 -13.66 -37.46
C ARG A 115 -1.90 -14.83 -38.16
N GLY A 116 -1.55 -15.13 -39.40
CA GLY A 116 -2.14 -16.23 -40.16
C GLY A 116 -1.85 -17.62 -39.58
N GLU A 117 -0.70 -17.81 -38.94
CA GLU A 117 -0.35 -19.09 -38.29
C GLU A 117 -1.22 -19.34 -37.06
N PHE A 118 -1.50 -18.28 -36.29
CA PHE A 118 -2.45 -18.34 -35.17
C PHE A 118 -3.85 -18.71 -35.67
N GLU A 119 -4.35 -18.05 -36.72
CA GLU A 119 -5.66 -18.34 -37.28
C GLU A 119 -5.77 -19.78 -37.81
N GLU A 120 -4.69 -20.31 -38.40
CA GLU A 120 -4.64 -21.70 -38.87
C GLU A 120 -4.73 -22.70 -37.71
N ARG A 121 -3.99 -22.45 -36.61
CA ARG A 121 -4.09 -23.27 -35.37
C ARG A 121 -5.50 -23.24 -34.80
N LEU A 122 -6.11 -22.05 -34.71
CA LEU A 122 -7.46 -21.90 -34.19
C LEU A 122 -8.49 -22.60 -35.10
N LYS A 123 -8.33 -22.53 -36.43
CA LYS A 123 -9.18 -23.28 -37.38
C LYS A 123 -9.09 -24.79 -37.17
N LYS A 124 -7.87 -25.33 -37.00
CA LYS A 124 -7.67 -26.77 -36.74
C LYS A 124 -8.36 -27.20 -35.44
N LEU A 125 -8.21 -26.40 -34.38
CA LEU A 125 -8.93 -26.63 -33.12
C LEU A 125 -10.44 -26.63 -33.30
N MET A 126 -10.99 -25.66 -34.03
CA MET A 126 -12.44 -25.59 -34.26
C MET A 126 -12.96 -26.78 -35.08
N GLU A 127 -12.19 -27.29 -36.05
CA GLU A 127 -12.58 -28.49 -36.80
C GLU A 127 -12.56 -29.75 -35.92
N GLU A 128 -11.60 -29.89 -35.00
CA GLU A 128 -11.62 -30.99 -34.01
C GLU A 128 -12.83 -30.90 -33.08
N ILE A 129 -13.17 -29.69 -32.59
CA ILE A 129 -14.32 -29.51 -31.69
C ILE A 129 -15.63 -29.84 -32.40
N LYS A 130 -15.80 -29.45 -33.67
CA LYS A 130 -17.02 -29.76 -34.44
C LYS A 130 -17.25 -31.26 -34.64
N GLN A 131 -16.21 -32.08 -34.57
CA GLN A 131 -16.31 -33.52 -34.75
C GLN A 131 -16.70 -34.25 -33.46
N SER A 132 -16.75 -33.57 -32.32
CA SER A 132 -17.06 -34.16 -31.02
C SER A 132 -18.06 -33.31 -30.24
N ASP A 133 -19.29 -33.84 -30.11
CA ASP A 133 -20.35 -33.23 -29.28
C ASP A 133 -20.09 -33.38 -27.76
N GLU A 134 -19.03 -34.08 -27.38
CA GLU A 134 -18.65 -34.33 -25.99
C GLU A 134 -17.85 -33.16 -25.38
N ILE A 135 -17.42 -32.16 -26.16
CA ILE A 135 -16.50 -31.14 -25.68
C ILE A 135 -17.24 -29.89 -25.19
N ILE A 136 -16.87 -29.44 -24.00
CA ILE A 136 -17.24 -28.12 -23.46
C ILE A 136 -15.95 -27.30 -23.33
N LEU A 137 -15.83 -26.24 -24.12
CA LEU A 137 -14.64 -25.40 -24.09
C LEU A 137 -14.76 -24.32 -23.01
N PHE A 138 -13.83 -24.26 -22.07
CA PHE A 138 -13.67 -23.12 -21.16
C PHE A 138 -12.69 -22.12 -21.77
N ILE A 139 -13.15 -20.88 -21.93
CA ILE A 139 -12.37 -19.77 -22.47
C ILE A 139 -12.31 -18.69 -21.41
N ASP A 140 -11.14 -18.55 -20.79
CA ASP A 140 -10.88 -17.38 -19.94
C ASP A 140 -10.66 -16.14 -20.80
N GLU A 141 -11.06 -14.98 -20.27
CA GLU A 141 -11.01 -13.70 -20.98
C GLU A 141 -11.59 -13.76 -22.41
N VAL A 142 -12.78 -14.35 -22.57
CA VAL A 142 -13.41 -14.62 -23.89
C VAL A 142 -13.53 -13.37 -24.79
N HIS A 143 -13.52 -12.18 -24.21
CA HIS A 143 -13.52 -10.91 -24.93
C HIS A 143 -12.25 -10.69 -25.78
N THR A 144 -11.11 -11.30 -25.41
CA THR A 144 -9.84 -11.19 -26.16
C THR A 144 -9.94 -11.81 -27.56
N LEU A 145 -10.73 -12.89 -27.69
CA LEU A 145 -11.01 -13.57 -28.95
C LEU A 145 -12.09 -12.87 -29.79
N ILE A 146 -12.93 -12.06 -29.16
CA ILE A 146 -14.13 -11.46 -29.76
C ILE A 146 -13.92 -9.97 -30.08
N GLY A 147 -12.99 -9.31 -29.39
CA GLY A 147 -12.75 -7.88 -29.42
C GLY A 147 -12.31 -7.39 -30.79
N ALA A 148 -13.21 -6.70 -31.49
CA ALA A 148 -12.94 -6.05 -32.77
C ALA A 148 -11.87 -4.95 -32.62
N GLY A 149 -10.64 -5.24 -33.05
CA GLY A 149 -9.72 -4.28 -33.70
C GLY A 149 -9.30 -2.99 -32.97
N ALA A 150 -9.58 -2.79 -31.68
CA ALA A 150 -9.40 -1.49 -31.02
C ALA A 150 -8.02 -1.29 -30.34
N ALA A 151 -7.17 -2.30 -30.26
CA ALA A 151 -5.81 -2.18 -29.74
C ALA A 151 -4.79 -2.69 -30.78
N GLU A 152 -3.71 -1.94 -31.00
CA GLU A 152 -2.56 -2.36 -31.79
C GLU A 152 -1.97 -3.67 -31.20
N GLY A 153 -2.44 -4.81 -31.68
CA GLY A 153 -2.00 -6.13 -31.18
C GLY A 153 -3.11 -7.16 -30.92
N ALA A 154 -4.39 -6.76 -30.90
CA ALA A 154 -5.47 -7.70 -30.66
C ALA A 154 -5.59 -8.74 -31.80
N ILE A 155 -5.79 -9.99 -31.41
CA ILE A 155 -5.87 -11.16 -32.29
C ILE A 155 -7.32 -11.33 -32.75
N ASP A 156 -7.61 -11.12 -34.03
CA ASP A 156 -8.99 -11.15 -34.55
C ASP A 156 -9.48 -12.58 -34.83
N ALA A 157 -9.76 -13.32 -33.76
CA ALA A 157 -10.35 -14.67 -33.82
C ALA A 157 -11.87 -14.67 -34.04
N ALA A 158 -12.50 -13.49 -34.02
CA ALA A 158 -13.95 -13.34 -34.04
C ALA A 158 -14.58 -13.93 -35.31
N ASN A 159 -13.90 -13.82 -36.45
CA ASN A 159 -14.36 -14.33 -37.75
C ASN A 159 -14.44 -15.86 -37.80
N ILE A 160 -13.68 -16.56 -36.95
CA ILE A 160 -13.67 -18.03 -36.87
C ILE A 160 -14.70 -18.52 -35.85
N LEU A 161 -14.80 -17.84 -34.69
CA LEU A 161 -15.65 -18.27 -33.58
C LEU A 161 -17.12 -17.89 -33.74
N LYS A 162 -17.42 -16.68 -34.25
CA LYS A 162 -18.82 -16.22 -34.41
C LYS A 162 -19.67 -17.17 -35.25
N PRO A 163 -19.22 -17.70 -36.39
CA PRO A 163 -20.02 -18.65 -37.17
C PRO A 163 -20.29 -19.96 -36.42
N ALA A 164 -19.31 -20.51 -35.71
CA ALA A 164 -19.45 -21.75 -34.95
C ALA A 164 -20.43 -21.58 -33.77
N LEU A 165 -20.31 -20.47 -33.02
CA LEU A 165 -21.24 -20.11 -31.96
C LEU A 165 -22.65 -19.85 -32.52
N ALA A 166 -22.77 -19.12 -33.64
CA ALA A 166 -24.05 -18.82 -34.26
C ALA A 166 -24.77 -20.09 -34.74
N ARG A 167 -24.05 -21.08 -35.28
CA ARG A 167 -24.64 -22.36 -35.70
C ARG A 167 -24.90 -23.33 -34.55
N GLY A 168 -24.40 -23.04 -33.35
CA GLY A 168 -24.54 -23.93 -32.19
C GLY A 168 -23.61 -25.15 -32.27
N GLU A 169 -22.60 -25.09 -33.12
CA GLU A 169 -21.57 -26.13 -33.31
C GLU A 169 -20.49 -26.08 -32.23
N LEU A 170 -20.41 -24.97 -31.49
CA LEU A 170 -19.48 -24.77 -30.38
C LEU A 170 -20.26 -24.57 -29.09
N GLN A 171 -20.05 -25.47 -28.12
CA GLN A 171 -20.49 -25.30 -26.74
C GLN A 171 -19.32 -24.82 -25.88
N CYS A 172 -19.47 -23.66 -25.24
CA CYS A 172 -18.41 -23.07 -24.43
C CYS A 172 -18.91 -22.35 -23.18
N ILE A 173 -18.01 -22.21 -22.22
CA ILE A 173 -18.13 -21.40 -21.02
C ILE A 173 -17.13 -20.25 -21.18
N GLY A 174 -17.61 -19.01 -21.30
CA GLY A 174 -16.74 -17.84 -21.39
C GLY A 174 -16.60 -17.15 -20.04
N ALA A 175 -15.44 -16.63 -19.68
CA ALA A 175 -15.25 -15.77 -18.52
C ALA A 175 -14.77 -14.36 -18.96
N THR A 176 -15.30 -13.30 -18.34
CA THR A 176 -14.95 -11.90 -18.67
C THR A 176 -15.41 -10.94 -17.56
N THR A 177 -14.94 -9.69 -17.58
CA THR A 177 -15.44 -8.65 -16.68
C THR A 177 -16.78 -8.07 -17.15
N LEU A 178 -17.50 -7.38 -16.25
CA LEU A 178 -18.78 -6.76 -16.61
C LEU A 178 -18.62 -5.72 -17.72
N ASP A 179 -17.52 -4.95 -17.68
CA ASP A 179 -17.24 -3.90 -18.64
C ASP A 179 -16.94 -4.47 -20.03
N GLU A 180 -16.14 -5.52 -20.11
CA GLU A 180 -15.84 -6.22 -21.37
C GLU A 180 -17.07 -6.90 -21.95
N TYR A 181 -17.89 -7.54 -21.11
CA TYR A 181 -19.15 -8.16 -21.54
C TYR A 181 -20.05 -7.12 -22.23
N ARG A 182 -20.25 -5.96 -21.59
CA ARG A 182 -21.04 -4.85 -22.14
C ARG A 182 -20.44 -4.28 -23.42
N LYS A 183 -19.12 -4.18 -23.51
CA LYS A 183 -18.43 -3.60 -24.67
C LYS A 183 -18.42 -4.53 -25.88
N HIS A 184 -18.22 -5.83 -25.69
CA HIS A 184 -17.87 -6.76 -26.76
C HIS A 184 -18.92 -7.85 -27.01
N ILE A 185 -19.71 -8.26 -26.01
CA ILE A 185 -20.65 -9.39 -26.13
C ILE A 185 -22.09 -8.89 -26.23
N GLU A 186 -22.52 -8.02 -25.31
CA GLU A 186 -23.89 -7.50 -25.24
C GLU A 186 -24.24 -6.63 -26.45
N LYS A 187 -23.25 -5.91 -27.01
CA LYS A 187 -23.43 -5.07 -28.21
C LYS A 187 -23.47 -5.86 -29.52
N ASP A 188 -23.05 -7.12 -29.53
CA ASP A 188 -23.04 -7.94 -30.74
C ASP A 188 -24.29 -8.86 -30.79
N PRO A 189 -25.24 -8.62 -31.70
CA PRO A 189 -26.48 -9.39 -31.78
C PRO A 189 -26.28 -10.89 -32.04
N ALA A 190 -25.16 -11.31 -32.65
CA ALA A 190 -24.88 -12.71 -32.91
C ALA A 190 -24.48 -13.44 -31.61
N LEU A 191 -23.70 -12.77 -30.76
CA LEU A 191 -23.18 -13.33 -29.51
C LEU A 191 -24.19 -13.24 -28.37
N GLU A 192 -24.94 -12.14 -28.27
CA GLU A 192 -26.02 -11.96 -27.28
C GLU A 192 -27.10 -13.06 -27.37
N ARG A 193 -27.32 -13.59 -28.58
CA ARG A 193 -28.25 -14.70 -28.83
C ARG A 193 -27.69 -16.09 -28.48
N ARG A 194 -26.42 -16.19 -28.07
CA ARG A 194 -25.73 -17.45 -27.77
C ARG A 194 -25.21 -17.51 -26.35
N PHE A 195 -24.75 -16.38 -25.81
CA PHE A 195 -24.30 -16.28 -24.44
C PHE A 195 -25.44 -15.96 -23.47
N GLN A 196 -25.41 -16.60 -22.31
CA GLN A 196 -26.27 -16.26 -21.18
C GLN A 196 -25.39 -15.79 -20.01
N PRO A 197 -25.58 -14.56 -19.48
CA PRO A 197 -24.78 -14.06 -18.38
C PRO A 197 -25.06 -14.82 -17.07
N VAL A 198 -23.99 -15.14 -16.35
CA VAL A 198 -23.97 -15.71 -14.99
C VAL A 198 -23.13 -14.78 -14.12
N LYS A 199 -23.75 -14.12 -13.15
CA LYS A 199 -23.04 -13.22 -12.25
C LYS A 199 -22.24 -14.02 -11.23
N VAL A 200 -20.97 -13.68 -11.08
CA VAL A 200 -20.05 -14.25 -10.09
C VAL A 200 -19.67 -13.13 -9.13
N PRO A 201 -20.33 -13.04 -7.96
CA PRO A 201 -19.98 -12.03 -6.96
C PRO A 201 -18.66 -12.37 -6.27
N GLU A 202 -17.99 -11.34 -5.75
CA GLU A 202 -16.93 -11.51 -4.74
C GLU A 202 -17.51 -12.31 -3.55
N PRO A 203 -16.82 -13.36 -3.09
CA PRO A 203 -17.27 -14.13 -1.93
C PRO A 203 -17.18 -13.29 -0.66
N SER A 204 -18.01 -13.63 0.32
CA SER A 204 -17.92 -13.09 1.66
C SER A 204 -16.62 -13.50 2.35
N VAL A 205 -16.27 -12.80 3.45
CA VAL A 205 -15.12 -13.15 4.28
C VAL A 205 -15.26 -14.58 4.82
N ASP A 206 -16.46 -14.97 5.27
CA ASP A 206 -16.71 -16.31 5.81
C ASP A 206 -16.57 -17.41 4.74
N GLU A 207 -17.08 -17.17 3.52
CA GLU A 207 -16.88 -18.08 2.39
C GLU A 207 -15.40 -18.18 2.02
N THR A 208 -14.67 -17.07 2.05
CA THR A 208 -13.23 -17.05 1.79
C THR A 208 -12.47 -17.87 2.82
N ILE A 209 -12.82 -17.80 4.10
CA ILE A 209 -12.21 -18.63 5.15
C ILE A 209 -12.40 -20.11 4.82
N GLN A 210 -13.60 -20.52 4.37
CA GLN A 210 -13.86 -21.91 3.97
C GLN A 210 -13.06 -22.30 2.72
N ILE A 211 -12.92 -21.40 1.73
CA ILE A 211 -12.07 -21.61 0.56
C ILE A 211 -10.61 -21.85 1.00
N LEU A 212 -10.07 -20.99 1.87
CA LEU A 212 -8.71 -21.13 2.39
C LEU A 212 -8.51 -22.44 3.17
N LYS A 213 -9.49 -22.85 3.97
CA LYS A 213 -9.46 -24.15 4.66
C LYS A 213 -9.45 -25.33 3.68
N GLY A 214 -10.20 -25.23 2.58
CA GLY A 214 -10.18 -26.23 1.51
C GLY A 214 -8.84 -26.33 0.78
N LEU A 215 -8.16 -25.19 0.59
CA LEU A 215 -6.86 -25.12 -0.09
C LEU A 215 -5.67 -25.45 0.82
N ARG A 216 -5.85 -25.43 2.14
CA ARG A 216 -4.81 -25.58 3.17
C ARG A 216 -3.87 -26.76 2.88
N GLU A 217 -4.42 -27.97 2.74
CA GLU A 217 -3.62 -29.20 2.60
C GLU A 217 -2.62 -29.12 1.43
N ARG A 218 -3.04 -28.54 0.30
CA ARG A 218 -2.19 -28.39 -0.89
C ARG A 218 -1.06 -27.40 -0.67
N TYR A 219 -1.35 -26.25 -0.05
CA TYR A 219 -0.31 -25.27 0.28
C TYR A 219 0.65 -25.79 1.36
N GLU A 220 0.16 -26.56 2.33
CA GLU A 220 0.99 -27.23 3.35
C GLU A 220 1.97 -28.22 2.71
N ILE A 221 1.51 -29.06 1.78
CA ILE A 221 2.36 -29.99 1.04
C ILE A 221 3.37 -29.24 0.16
N HIS A 222 2.91 -28.22 -0.59
CA HIS A 222 3.75 -27.45 -1.49
C HIS A 222 4.89 -26.75 -0.75
N HIS A 223 4.55 -26.07 0.35
CA HIS A 223 5.51 -25.29 1.15
C HIS A 223 6.24 -26.12 2.21
N LYS A 224 5.79 -27.34 2.50
CA LYS A 224 6.31 -28.23 3.55
C LYS A 224 6.25 -27.57 4.94
N LEU A 225 5.10 -27.01 5.26
CA LEU A 225 4.82 -26.27 6.50
C LEU A 225 3.35 -26.39 6.86
N ARG A 226 2.93 -25.82 8.00
CA ARG A 226 1.52 -25.82 8.44
C ARG A 226 0.97 -24.41 8.58
N TYR A 227 -0.33 -24.24 8.33
CA TYR A 227 -1.04 -22.99 8.57
C TYR A 227 -1.93 -23.11 9.80
N THR A 228 -1.88 -22.13 10.70
CA THR A 228 -2.84 -22.05 11.82
C THR A 228 -4.23 -21.63 11.31
N ASP A 229 -5.29 -22.03 12.03
CA ASP A 229 -6.65 -21.59 11.71
C ASP A 229 -6.78 -20.07 11.83
N GLU A 230 -6.09 -19.48 12.82
CA GLU A 230 -6.00 -18.04 13.01
C GLU A 230 -5.33 -17.34 11.83
N ALA A 231 -4.29 -17.92 11.22
CA ALA A 231 -3.66 -17.37 10.02
C ALA A 231 -4.62 -17.31 8.83
N LEU A 232 -5.42 -18.36 8.60
CA LEU A 232 -6.41 -18.39 7.51
C LEU A 232 -7.52 -17.35 7.73
N ILE A 233 -8.02 -17.24 8.96
CA ILE A 233 -9.02 -16.23 9.33
C ILE A 233 -8.46 -14.82 9.13
N SER A 234 -7.24 -14.60 9.60
CA SER A 234 -6.53 -13.32 9.48
C SER A 234 -6.29 -12.93 8.02
N ALA A 235 -5.89 -13.88 7.16
CA ALA A 235 -5.68 -13.61 5.74
C ALA A 235 -6.96 -13.14 5.04
N ALA A 236 -8.10 -13.77 5.33
CA ALA A 236 -9.39 -13.33 4.78
C ALA A 236 -9.82 -11.96 5.32
N GLN A 237 -9.73 -11.74 6.63
CA GLN A 237 -10.17 -10.49 7.27
C GLN A 237 -9.28 -9.30 6.91
N LEU A 238 -7.96 -9.45 7.01
CA LEU A 238 -7.01 -8.37 6.75
C LEU A 238 -6.94 -8.02 5.26
N SER A 239 -6.99 -9.00 4.35
CA SER A 239 -7.04 -8.71 2.92
C SER A 239 -8.33 -7.99 2.53
N TYR A 240 -9.47 -8.35 3.12
CA TYR A 240 -10.72 -7.62 2.92
C TYR A 240 -10.63 -6.17 3.43
N GLN A 241 -10.04 -5.98 4.60
CA GLN A 241 -10.01 -4.69 5.27
C GLN A 241 -8.97 -3.71 4.70
N TYR A 242 -7.80 -4.20 4.29
CA TYR A 242 -6.64 -3.35 3.97
C TYR A 242 -6.21 -3.41 2.50
N ILE A 243 -6.61 -4.43 1.74
CA ILE A 243 -6.27 -4.57 0.31
C ILE A 243 -7.53 -4.33 -0.52
N SER A 244 -7.75 -3.09 -0.96
CA SER A 244 -9.00 -2.65 -1.60
C SER A 244 -9.00 -2.71 -3.12
N ASP A 245 -7.85 -2.81 -3.75
CA ASP A 245 -7.67 -2.82 -5.22
C ASP A 245 -7.80 -4.22 -5.83
N ARG A 246 -7.92 -5.25 -4.99
CA ARG A 246 -8.12 -6.65 -5.37
C ARG A 246 -9.35 -7.22 -4.68
N PHE A 247 -9.89 -8.30 -5.26
CA PHE A 247 -11.10 -8.96 -4.78
C PHE A 247 -10.78 -10.30 -4.11
N LEU A 248 -11.62 -10.71 -3.17
CA LEU A 248 -11.59 -12.06 -2.61
C LEU A 248 -12.02 -13.10 -3.68
N PRO A 249 -11.58 -14.37 -3.57
CA PRO A 249 -10.65 -14.90 -2.56
C PRO A 249 -9.16 -14.73 -2.93
N ASP A 250 -8.86 -14.33 -4.17
CA ASP A 250 -7.50 -14.24 -4.75
C ASP A 250 -6.50 -13.52 -3.86
N LYS A 251 -6.80 -12.30 -3.41
CA LYS A 251 -5.91 -11.56 -2.51
C LYS A 251 -5.62 -12.27 -1.17
N ALA A 252 -6.53 -13.10 -0.68
CA ALA A 252 -6.33 -13.83 0.56
C ALA A 252 -5.48 -15.09 0.33
N ILE A 253 -5.67 -15.75 -0.82
CA ILE A 253 -4.87 -16.89 -1.25
C ILE A 253 -3.41 -16.47 -1.43
N ASP A 254 -3.16 -15.34 -2.10
CA ASP A 254 -1.80 -14.85 -2.29
C ASP A 254 -1.11 -14.50 -0.96
N LEU A 255 -1.84 -13.97 0.03
CA LEU A 255 -1.27 -13.72 1.36
C LEU A 255 -0.82 -15.02 2.02
N ILE A 256 -1.61 -16.08 1.94
CA ILE A 256 -1.27 -17.40 2.46
C ILE A 256 -0.06 -17.97 1.74
N ASP A 257 -0.02 -17.87 0.40
CA ASP A 257 1.09 -18.38 -0.41
C ASP A 257 2.41 -17.65 -0.12
N GLU A 258 2.38 -16.31 -0.06
CA GLU A 258 3.57 -15.52 0.29
C GLU A 258 4.02 -15.77 1.73
N ALA A 259 3.08 -15.94 2.68
CA ALA A 259 3.39 -16.30 4.06
C ALA A 259 4.09 -17.65 4.15
N GLY A 260 3.58 -18.64 3.43
CA GLY A 260 4.20 -19.95 3.34
C GLY A 260 5.62 -19.88 2.78
N SER A 261 5.77 -19.24 1.62
CA SER A 261 7.07 -19.04 0.97
C SER A 261 8.08 -18.37 1.91
N ARG A 262 7.66 -17.31 2.60
CA ARG A 262 8.50 -16.54 3.52
C ARG A 262 8.91 -17.34 4.75
N VAL A 263 7.97 -17.98 5.43
CA VAL A 263 8.26 -18.78 6.64
C VAL A 263 9.20 -19.93 6.28
N ARG A 264 8.97 -20.59 5.14
CA ARG A 264 9.88 -21.60 4.61
C ARG A 264 11.29 -21.05 4.36
N LEU A 265 11.41 -19.88 3.73
CA LEU A 265 12.70 -19.24 3.48
C LEU A 265 13.41 -18.88 4.78
N ARG A 266 12.69 -18.37 5.79
CA ARG A 266 13.28 -18.09 7.11
C ARG A 266 13.83 -19.35 7.78
N HIS A 267 13.08 -20.45 7.74
CA HIS A 267 13.54 -21.73 8.30
C HIS A 267 14.65 -22.40 7.48
N ALA A 268 14.74 -22.13 6.18
CA ALA A 268 15.86 -22.61 5.36
C ALA A 268 17.15 -21.81 5.57
N GLN A 269 17.08 -20.65 6.22
CA GLN A 269 18.22 -19.79 6.46
C GLN A 269 18.92 -20.17 7.77
N LEU A 270 20.24 -19.95 7.78
CA LEU A 270 21.03 -20.02 9.00
C LEU A 270 20.45 -19.08 10.07
N PRO A 271 20.43 -19.49 11.35
CA PRO A 271 20.07 -18.62 12.47
C PRO A 271 20.80 -17.28 12.39
N GLU A 272 20.14 -16.21 12.83
CA GLU A 272 20.68 -14.84 12.74
C GLU A 272 22.06 -14.74 13.42
N GLU A 273 22.21 -15.38 14.58
CA GLU A 273 23.49 -15.52 15.31
C GLU A 273 24.60 -16.14 14.43
N ALA A 274 24.30 -17.20 13.68
CA ALA A 274 25.27 -17.85 12.80
C ALA A 274 25.63 -16.97 11.58
N ARG A 275 24.70 -16.15 11.10
CA ARG A 275 24.95 -15.20 9.99
C ARG A 275 25.82 -14.03 10.38
N GLU A 276 25.63 -13.49 11.59
CA GLU A 276 26.50 -12.44 12.11
C GLU A 276 27.93 -12.95 12.27
N LEU A 277 28.10 -14.16 12.83
CA LEU A 277 29.39 -14.81 12.93
C LEU A 277 30.01 -15.13 11.55
N GLU A 278 29.23 -15.51 10.53
CA GLU A 278 29.73 -15.66 9.16
C GLU A 278 30.24 -14.33 8.57
N LYS A 279 29.57 -13.21 8.88
CA LYS A 279 29.98 -11.88 8.43
C LYS A 279 31.30 -11.47 9.08
N GLU A 280 31.44 -11.70 10.39
CA GLU A 280 32.69 -11.51 11.13
C GLU A 280 33.80 -12.41 10.56
N LEU A 281 33.49 -13.69 10.31
CA LEU A 281 34.43 -14.65 9.72
C LEU A 281 34.96 -14.18 8.36
N ARG A 282 34.11 -13.64 7.50
CA ARG A 282 34.53 -13.08 6.19
C ARG A 282 35.46 -11.89 6.36
N GLN A 283 35.20 -11.00 7.32
CA GLN A 283 36.08 -9.87 7.62
C GLN A 283 37.45 -10.35 8.13
N ILE A 284 37.45 -11.25 9.11
CA ILE A 284 38.67 -11.85 9.68
C ILE A 284 39.48 -12.58 8.61
N THR A 285 38.82 -13.34 7.73
CA THR A 285 39.49 -14.05 6.63
C THR A 285 40.17 -13.08 5.66
N LYS A 286 39.52 -11.95 5.34
CA LYS A 286 40.09 -10.90 4.51
C LYS A 286 41.30 -10.24 5.17
N SER A 287 41.17 -9.83 6.44
CA SER A 287 42.26 -9.22 7.21
C SER A 287 43.44 -10.18 7.40
N LYS A 288 43.19 -11.47 7.58
CA LYS A 288 44.22 -12.50 7.65
C LYS A 288 45.00 -12.59 6.34
N ASN A 289 44.30 -12.64 5.21
CA ASN A 289 44.93 -12.69 3.89
C ASN A 289 45.77 -11.43 3.59
N GLU A 290 45.32 -10.27 4.05
CA GLU A 290 46.08 -9.02 3.97
C GLU A 290 47.34 -9.07 4.85
N ALA A 291 47.23 -9.53 6.11
CA ALA A 291 48.36 -9.70 7.02
C ALA A 291 49.42 -10.68 6.48
N VAL A 292 48.98 -11.78 5.87
CA VAL A 292 49.87 -12.75 5.19
C VAL A 292 50.58 -12.10 4.00
N ARG A 293 49.88 -11.27 3.21
CA ARG A 293 50.47 -10.55 2.08
C ARG A 293 51.48 -9.48 2.52
N SER A 294 51.23 -8.83 3.65
CA SER A 294 52.16 -7.85 4.24
C SER A 294 53.28 -8.49 5.06
N GLN A 295 53.39 -9.83 5.08
CA GLN A 295 54.38 -10.61 5.86
C GLN A 295 54.32 -10.36 7.37
N ASP A 296 53.16 -9.94 7.88
CA ASP A 296 52.89 -9.78 9.30
C ASP A 296 52.38 -11.12 9.87
N PHE A 297 53.32 -12.03 10.14
CA PHE A 297 53.02 -13.41 10.52
C PHE A 297 52.43 -13.55 11.92
N GLU A 298 52.72 -12.62 12.83
CA GLU A 298 52.20 -12.61 14.20
C GLU A 298 50.70 -12.28 14.18
N LYS A 299 50.33 -11.18 13.51
CA LYS A 299 48.92 -10.80 13.31
C LYS A 299 48.14 -11.83 12.49
N ALA A 300 48.78 -12.46 11.50
CA ALA A 300 48.16 -13.55 10.75
C ALA A 300 47.88 -14.80 11.61
N GLY A 301 48.72 -15.06 12.62
CA GLY A 301 48.52 -16.12 13.62
C GLY A 301 47.29 -15.87 14.47
N GLU A 302 47.18 -14.68 15.08
CA GLU A 302 46.03 -14.30 15.92
C GLU A 302 44.71 -14.35 15.14
N LEU A 303 44.69 -13.83 13.91
CA LEU A 303 43.52 -13.86 13.04
C LEU A 303 43.13 -15.28 12.61
N ARG A 304 44.11 -16.19 12.48
CA ARG A 304 43.85 -17.61 12.20
C ARG A 304 43.17 -18.30 13.38
N ASP A 305 43.62 -18.04 14.59
CA ASP A 305 43.05 -18.63 15.79
C ASP A 305 41.61 -18.14 16.01
N ARG A 306 41.36 -16.85 15.78
CA ARG A 306 40.01 -16.27 15.78
C ARG A 306 39.11 -16.84 14.69
N GLU A 307 39.64 -17.10 13.50
CA GLU A 307 38.91 -17.76 12.41
C GLU A 307 38.47 -19.18 12.79
N ILE A 308 39.34 -19.94 13.45
CA ILE A 308 39.03 -21.31 13.93
C ILE A 308 37.92 -21.26 14.99
N GLU A 309 38.01 -20.31 15.94
CA GLU A 309 37.00 -20.11 16.98
C GLU A 309 35.63 -19.78 16.38
N LEU A 310 35.56 -18.81 15.47
CA LEU A 310 34.32 -18.40 14.81
C LEU A 310 33.70 -19.55 13.99
N ARG A 311 34.51 -20.34 13.28
CA ARG A 311 34.02 -21.53 12.56
C ARG A 311 33.44 -22.59 13.50
N ALA A 312 34.06 -22.79 14.67
CA ALA A 312 33.56 -23.73 15.66
C ALA A 312 32.21 -23.27 16.25
N GLN A 313 32.07 -21.98 16.54
CA GLN A 313 30.81 -21.40 17.02
C GLN A 313 29.68 -21.52 15.98
N ILE A 314 29.95 -21.19 14.71
CA ILE A 314 28.98 -21.34 13.61
C ILE A 314 28.53 -22.79 13.48
N THR A 315 29.47 -23.74 13.53
CA THR A 315 29.17 -25.17 13.41
C THR A 315 28.31 -25.66 14.57
N ALA A 316 28.62 -25.25 15.80
CA ALA A 316 27.83 -25.61 16.98
C ALA A 316 26.40 -25.06 16.91
N ILE A 317 26.22 -23.83 16.44
CA ILE A 317 24.89 -23.24 16.25
C ILE A 317 24.11 -24.00 15.16
N GLN A 318 24.76 -24.33 14.05
CA GLN A 318 24.15 -25.12 12.96
C GLN A 318 23.75 -26.53 13.39
N GLU A 319 24.57 -27.20 14.20
CA GLU A 319 24.28 -28.54 14.73
C GLU A 319 23.11 -28.49 15.71
N LYS A 320 23.10 -27.52 16.64
CA LYS A 320 22.00 -27.29 17.56
C LYS A 320 20.68 -27.01 16.84
N ASP A 321 20.73 -26.18 15.79
CA ASP A 321 19.57 -25.86 14.96
C ASP A 321 19.06 -27.09 14.19
N LYS A 322 19.96 -27.91 13.63
CA LYS A 322 19.60 -29.18 12.99
C LYS A 322 19.01 -30.19 13.96
N GLU A 323 19.54 -30.31 15.17
CA GLU A 323 19.01 -31.21 16.20
C GLU A 323 17.61 -30.77 16.65
N MET A 324 17.40 -29.47 16.82
CA MET A 324 16.10 -28.90 17.16
C MET A 324 15.07 -29.16 16.04
N ASN A 325 15.41 -28.84 14.79
CA ASN A 325 14.56 -29.09 13.63
C ASN A 325 14.24 -30.60 13.45
N LYS A 326 15.19 -31.48 13.78
CA LYS A 326 15.01 -32.93 13.68
C LYS A 326 14.13 -33.48 14.81
N ALA A 327 14.29 -32.98 16.03
CA ALA A 327 13.44 -33.32 17.16
C ALA A 327 11.99 -32.86 16.93
N GLU A 328 11.78 -31.69 16.32
CA GLU A 328 10.46 -31.19 15.92
C GLU A 328 9.82 -32.07 14.83
N ALA A 329 10.60 -32.51 13.84
CA ALA A 329 10.13 -33.41 12.78
C ALA A 329 9.74 -34.81 13.30
N GLU A 330 10.48 -35.36 14.27
CA GLU A 330 10.25 -36.69 14.85
C GLU A 330 9.03 -36.74 15.82
N ALA A 331 8.58 -35.59 16.34
CA ALA A 331 7.42 -35.47 17.23
C ALA A 331 6.05 -35.53 16.53
N GLY A 332 6.00 -35.71 15.20
CA GLY A 332 4.76 -35.84 14.42
C GLY A 332 4.02 -34.51 14.12
N ASP A 333 4.55 -33.39 14.59
CA ASP A 333 3.99 -32.04 14.40
C ASP A 333 4.85 -31.12 13.50
N GLY A 334 6.07 -31.55 13.14
CA GLY A 334 7.14 -30.66 12.69
C GLY A 334 7.15 -30.28 11.22
N GLY A 335 6.55 -29.13 10.93
CA GLY A 335 7.00 -28.23 9.88
C GLY A 335 6.94 -26.79 10.41
N PRO A 336 7.59 -25.83 9.75
CA PRO A 336 7.41 -24.41 10.07
C PRO A 336 5.92 -24.06 10.18
N LEU A 337 5.56 -23.14 11.07
CA LEU A 337 4.16 -22.78 11.30
C LEU A 337 3.92 -21.34 10.83
N VAL A 338 2.93 -21.16 9.96
CA VAL A 338 2.44 -19.83 9.58
C VAL A 338 1.37 -19.39 10.57
N THR A 339 1.63 -18.26 11.21
CA THR A 339 0.79 -17.68 12.26
C THR A 339 0.08 -16.41 11.79
N GLU A 340 -0.86 -15.90 12.61
CA GLU A 340 -1.50 -14.61 12.39
C GLU A 340 -0.48 -13.47 12.16
N VAL A 341 0.65 -13.51 12.88
CA VAL A 341 1.69 -12.46 12.82
C VAL A 341 2.38 -12.44 11.46
N ASP A 342 2.60 -13.61 10.84
CA ASP A 342 3.22 -13.69 9.52
C ASP A 342 2.33 -13.05 8.45
N ILE A 343 1.01 -13.26 8.54
CA ILE A 343 0.02 -12.61 7.67
C ILE A 343 0.00 -11.09 7.90
N GLN A 344 -0.03 -10.65 9.15
CA GLN A 344 0.01 -9.23 9.50
C GLN A 344 1.24 -8.53 8.92
N HIS A 345 2.40 -9.18 8.98
CA HIS A 345 3.61 -8.60 8.40
C HIS A 345 3.50 -8.47 6.88
N ILE A 346 2.97 -9.47 6.17
CA ILE A 346 2.87 -9.39 4.70
C ILE A 346 1.88 -8.31 4.29
N VAL A 347 0.72 -8.23 4.95
CA VAL A 347 -0.25 -7.14 4.73
C VAL A 347 0.40 -5.78 4.99
N SER A 348 1.17 -5.64 6.06
CA SER A 348 1.89 -4.40 6.37
C SER A 348 2.92 -4.05 5.30
N SER A 349 3.62 -5.06 4.76
CA SER A 349 4.63 -4.88 3.72
C SER A 349 4.00 -4.47 2.38
N TRP A 350 2.87 -5.08 2.00
CA TRP A 350 2.19 -4.78 0.73
C TRP A 350 1.50 -3.41 0.75
N THR A 351 0.85 -3.09 1.87
CA THR A 351 -0.02 -1.91 1.97
C THR A 351 0.68 -0.70 2.59
N GLY A 352 1.78 -0.90 3.30
CA GLY A 352 2.42 0.11 4.15
C GLY A 352 1.62 0.46 5.41
N ILE A 353 0.48 -0.20 5.65
CA ILE A 353 -0.37 0.03 6.82
C ILE A 353 0.07 -0.92 7.93
N PRO A 354 0.48 -0.43 9.11
CA PRO A 354 0.85 -1.30 10.21
C PRO A 354 -0.41 -2.02 10.74
N VAL A 355 -0.52 -3.33 10.54
CA VAL A 355 -1.64 -4.14 11.06
C VAL A 355 -1.24 -5.01 12.25
N GLU A 356 0.06 -5.06 12.54
CA GLU A 356 0.61 -5.77 13.69
C GLU A 356 0.11 -5.17 15.01
N LYS A 357 0.02 -6.03 16.04
CA LYS A 357 -0.26 -5.59 17.42
C LYS A 357 0.78 -4.56 17.84
N VAL A 358 0.32 -3.50 18.50
CA VAL A 358 1.19 -2.42 18.97
C VAL A 358 2.26 -3.01 19.90
N SER A 359 3.53 -2.90 19.50
CA SER A 359 4.65 -3.37 20.31
C SER A 359 4.82 -2.50 21.57
N THR A 360 5.64 -2.95 22.52
CA THR A 360 6.01 -2.14 23.69
C THR A 360 6.69 -0.84 23.26
N ASP A 361 7.61 -0.93 22.30
CA ASP A 361 8.36 0.22 21.78
C ASP A 361 7.45 1.20 21.04
N GLU A 362 6.49 0.69 20.26
CA GLU A 362 5.50 1.53 19.59
C GLU A 362 4.55 2.18 20.62
N SER A 363 4.12 1.44 21.63
CA SER A 363 3.28 1.96 22.71
C SER A 363 3.97 3.13 23.43
N ASP A 364 5.24 2.96 23.80
CA ASP A 364 6.04 4.01 24.42
C ASP A 364 6.20 5.24 23.51
N ARG A 365 6.41 5.01 22.21
CA ARG A 365 6.49 6.06 21.20
C ARG A 365 5.16 6.82 21.08
N LEU A 366 4.03 6.11 21.07
CA LEU A 366 2.68 6.71 21.03
C LEU A 366 2.32 7.49 22.31
N LEU A 367 2.84 7.07 23.47
CA LEU A 367 2.65 7.77 24.75
C LEU A 367 3.53 9.03 24.86
N LYS A 368 4.72 9.02 24.23
CA LYS A 368 5.64 10.17 24.17
C LYS A 368 5.44 11.04 22.91
N MET A 369 4.36 10.82 22.17
CA MET A 369 4.11 11.49 20.90
C MET A 369 3.98 13.00 21.10
N GLU A 370 3.20 13.45 22.08
CA GLU A 370 3.02 14.87 22.39
C GLU A 370 4.35 15.55 22.69
N GLU A 371 5.15 14.97 23.61
CA GLU A 371 6.47 15.49 23.98
C GLU A 371 7.39 15.59 22.75
N THR A 372 7.38 14.57 21.88
CA THR A 372 8.24 14.54 20.70
C THR A 372 7.82 15.55 19.65
N LEU A 373 6.50 15.70 19.42
CA LEU A 373 5.98 16.72 18.51
C LEU A 373 6.29 18.14 19.01
N HIS A 374 6.24 18.37 20.33
CA HIS A 374 6.58 19.66 20.93
C HIS A 374 8.05 20.06 20.78
N LYS A 375 8.97 19.14 20.47
CA LYS A 375 10.36 19.48 20.14
C LYS A 375 10.47 20.30 18.84
N ARG A 376 9.46 20.22 17.98
CA ARG A 376 9.42 20.89 16.66
C ARG A 376 8.27 21.89 16.55
N VAL A 377 7.13 21.58 17.15
CA VAL A 377 5.93 22.42 17.14
C VAL A 377 5.83 23.12 18.49
N ILE A 378 6.21 24.39 18.50
CA ILE A 378 6.14 25.21 19.70
C ILE A 378 4.73 25.77 19.88
N GLY A 379 4.23 25.67 21.12
CA GLY A 379 2.87 26.01 21.47
C GLY A 379 1.85 25.04 20.85
N GLN A 380 0.61 25.53 20.69
CA GLN A 380 -0.49 24.79 20.04
C GLN A 380 -0.80 23.41 20.69
N ASP A 381 -0.70 23.31 22.02
CA ASP A 381 -0.87 22.06 22.78
C ASP A 381 -2.16 21.31 22.45
N GLU A 382 -3.23 22.03 22.15
CA GLU A 382 -4.53 21.46 21.82
C GLU A 382 -4.52 20.71 20.50
N ALA A 383 -3.81 21.26 19.50
CA ALA A 383 -3.65 20.62 18.21
C ALA A 383 -2.85 19.31 18.33
N VAL A 384 -1.74 19.37 19.07
CA VAL A 384 -0.87 18.22 19.32
C VAL A 384 -1.64 17.12 20.08
N LYS A 385 -2.31 17.47 21.18
CA LYS A 385 -3.12 16.52 21.99
C LYS A 385 -4.25 15.89 21.18
N ALA A 386 -4.95 16.66 20.34
CA ALA A 386 -6.06 16.13 19.55
C ALA A 386 -5.59 15.08 18.53
N ILE A 387 -4.51 15.37 17.80
CA ILE A 387 -3.90 14.44 16.83
C ILE A 387 -3.39 13.19 17.53
N SER A 388 -2.60 13.34 18.60
CA SER A 388 -2.02 12.21 19.34
C SER A 388 -3.11 11.29 19.89
N ARG A 389 -4.21 11.85 20.40
CA ARG A 389 -5.39 11.06 20.83
C ARG A 389 -6.03 10.30 19.67
N ALA A 390 -6.18 10.93 18.50
CA ALA A 390 -6.80 10.27 17.34
C ALA A 390 -5.95 9.09 16.83
N ILE A 391 -4.64 9.28 16.72
CA ILE A 391 -3.71 8.22 16.31
C ILE A 391 -3.71 7.07 17.32
N ARG A 392 -3.66 7.37 18.63
CA ARG A 392 -3.75 6.34 19.67
C ARG A 392 -5.04 5.53 19.53
N ARG A 393 -6.21 6.17 19.37
CA ARG A 393 -7.50 5.48 19.16
C ARG A 393 -7.45 4.57 17.93
N ALA A 394 -6.86 5.03 16.83
CA ALA A 394 -6.73 4.23 15.62
C ALA A 394 -5.83 3.01 15.81
N ARG A 395 -4.68 3.16 16.49
CA ARG A 395 -3.74 2.06 16.73
C ARG A 395 -4.24 1.00 17.69
N VAL A 396 -5.07 1.36 18.66
CA VAL A 396 -5.72 0.37 19.54
C VAL A 396 -7.04 -0.17 18.98
N GLY A 397 -7.38 0.14 17.71
CA GLY A 397 -8.57 -0.40 17.05
C GLY A 397 -9.91 0.18 17.51
N LEU A 398 -9.91 1.33 18.20
CA LEU A 398 -11.12 2.00 18.70
C LEU A 398 -11.69 3.06 17.73
N LYS A 399 -11.09 3.23 16.54
CA LYS A 399 -11.64 4.11 15.51
C LYS A 399 -12.81 3.46 14.76
N ASN A 400 -13.64 4.28 14.13
CA ASN A 400 -14.64 3.78 13.18
C ASN A 400 -13.89 3.20 11.94
N PRO A 401 -14.13 1.92 11.56
CA PRO A 401 -13.42 1.29 10.44
C PRO A 401 -13.83 1.85 9.08
N ASN A 402 -14.95 2.57 8.97
CA ASN A 402 -15.43 3.14 7.71
C ASN A 402 -15.05 4.60 7.50
N ARG A 403 -14.30 5.21 8.42
CA ARG A 403 -13.90 6.61 8.34
C ARG A 403 -12.37 6.74 8.35
N PRO A 404 -11.81 7.87 7.88
CA PRO A 404 -10.40 8.19 8.06
C PRO A 404 -9.98 8.09 9.54
N ILE A 405 -8.67 8.00 9.80
CA ILE A 405 -8.10 7.95 11.17
C ILE A 405 -8.61 9.12 12.01
N ALA A 406 -8.59 10.30 11.40
CA ALA A 406 -9.23 11.50 11.90
C ALA A 406 -9.28 12.55 10.78
N SER A 407 -10.11 13.55 11.00
CA SER A 407 -10.29 14.70 10.13
C SER A 407 -10.34 15.99 10.94
N PHE A 408 -9.45 16.93 10.62
CA PHE A 408 -9.31 18.17 11.36
C PHE A 408 -9.30 19.37 10.44
N ILE A 409 -9.89 20.48 10.90
CA ILE A 409 -9.62 21.81 10.34
C ILE A 409 -8.81 22.64 11.34
N PHE A 410 -7.71 23.20 10.86
CA PHE A 410 -6.80 24.07 11.60
C PHE A 410 -7.05 25.51 11.17
N SER A 411 -7.68 26.29 12.03
CA SER A 411 -7.98 27.70 11.81
C SER A 411 -7.05 28.58 12.63
N GLY A 412 -6.50 29.63 12.01
CA GLY A 412 -5.61 30.56 12.69
C GLY A 412 -4.91 31.53 11.74
N PRO A 413 -4.19 32.54 12.25
CA PRO A 413 -3.43 33.46 11.42
C PRO A 413 -2.26 32.78 10.71
N THR A 414 -1.64 33.48 9.77
CA THR A 414 -0.47 32.92 9.04
C THR A 414 0.75 32.82 9.95
N GLY A 415 1.60 31.81 9.73
CA GLY A 415 2.89 31.70 10.43
C GLY A 415 2.85 31.17 11.87
N VAL A 416 1.73 30.58 12.30
CA VAL A 416 1.57 29.98 13.66
C VAL A 416 1.77 28.46 13.72
N GLY A 417 2.13 27.82 12.61
CA GLY A 417 2.46 26.38 12.59
C GLY A 417 1.38 25.43 12.05
N LYS A 418 0.29 25.94 11.44
CA LYS A 418 -0.79 25.11 10.86
C LYS A 418 -0.29 24.03 9.89
N SER A 419 0.65 24.38 9.02
CA SER A 419 1.26 23.44 8.06
C SER A 419 2.53 22.76 8.59
N GLU A 420 3.03 23.16 9.77
CA GLU A 420 4.24 22.59 10.38
C GLU A 420 3.92 21.35 11.21
N LEU A 421 2.81 21.35 11.96
CA LEU A 421 2.36 20.20 12.73
C LEU A 421 2.10 18.94 11.87
N PRO A 422 1.44 19.02 10.71
CA PRO A 422 1.31 17.88 9.78
C PRO A 422 2.67 17.34 9.30
N LYS A 423 3.64 18.22 9.02
CA LYS A 423 4.99 17.82 8.59
C LYS A 423 5.76 17.13 9.72
N ALA A 424 5.74 17.70 10.91
CA ALA A 424 6.35 17.13 12.10
C ALA A 424 5.76 15.73 12.39
N LEU A 425 4.45 15.59 12.24
CA LEU A 425 3.76 14.32 12.37
C LEU A 425 4.17 13.32 11.28
N ALA A 426 4.22 13.75 10.02
CA ALA A 426 4.65 12.90 8.91
C ALA A 426 6.07 12.34 9.13
N ALA A 427 7.01 13.21 9.50
CA ALA A 427 8.37 12.80 9.85
C ALA A 427 8.41 11.83 11.04
N TYR A 428 7.70 12.14 12.12
CA TYR A 428 7.78 11.36 13.35
C TYR A 428 7.07 10.00 13.25
N TYR A 429 5.89 9.97 12.65
CA TYR A 429 4.98 8.83 12.71
C TYR A 429 4.90 8.04 11.41
N PHE A 430 4.97 8.73 10.27
CA PHE A 430 4.96 8.10 8.94
C PHE A 430 6.37 7.94 8.35
N GLY A 431 7.40 8.32 9.12
CA GLY A 431 8.82 8.08 8.84
C GLY A 431 9.51 9.14 7.98
N SER A 432 8.76 9.98 7.24
CA SER A 432 9.33 11.04 6.40
C SER A 432 8.33 12.18 6.20
N GLU A 433 8.83 13.42 6.06
CA GLU A 433 7.99 14.56 5.64
C GLU A 433 7.39 14.35 4.25
N GLU A 434 8.14 13.70 3.35
CA GLU A 434 7.72 13.38 1.98
C GLU A 434 6.66 12.28 1.93
N ALA A 435 6.38 11.63 3.07
CA ALA A 435 5.28 10.68 3.16
C ALA A 435 3.92 11.39 3.07
N MET A 436 3.84 12.66 3.46
CA MET A 436 2.62 13.47 3.44
C MET A 436 2.22 13.88 2.03
N ILE A 437 0.92 13.76 1.73
CA ILE A 437 0.33 14.30 0.51
C ILE A 437 -0.11 15.74 0.79
N ARG A 438 0.50 16.72 0.13
CA ARG A 438 0.12 18.13 0.26
C ARG A 438 -0.59 18.61 -1.00
N LEU A 439 -1.74 19.25 -0.82
CA LEU A 439 -2.52 19.87 -1.88
C LEU A 439 -2.81 21.33 -1.50
N ASP A 440 -2.39 22.26 -2.35
CA ASP A 440 -2.72 23.68 -2.20
C ASP A 440 -4.08 23.95 -2.86
N MET A 441 -5.07 24.34 -2.05
CA MET A 441 -6.43 24.56 -2.55
C MET A 441 -6.56 25.81 -3.43
N SER A 442 -5.55 26.67 -3.46
CA SER A 442 -5.47 27.76 -4.44
C SER A 442 -5.32 27.26 -5.87
N GLU A 443 -4.78 26.05 -6.09
CA GLU A 443 -4.73 25.43 -7.43
C GLU A 443 -6.10 24.89 -7.88
N PHE A 444 -7.04 24.75 -6.94
CA PHE A 444 -8.36 24.13 -7.13
C PHE A 444 -9.51 25.14 -6.99
N MET A 445 -9.25 26.42 -7.26
CA MET A 445 -10.25 27.49 -7.24
C MET A 445 -11.29 27.37 -8.36
N GLU A 446 -10.91 26.75 -9.48
CA GLU A 446 -11.76 26.65 -10.66
C GLU A 446 -12.35 25.25 -10.83
N ARG A 447 -13.58 25.18 -11.33
CA ARG A 447 -14.29 23.91 -11.50
C ARG A 447 -13.53 22.88 -12.34
N HIS A 448 -12.82 23.34 -13.37
CA HIS A 448 -12.11 22.44 -14.28
C HIS A 448 -10.82 21.87 -13.67
N THR A 449 -10.21 22.53 -12.68
CA THR A 449 -9.02 22.02 -11.99
C THR A 449 -9.37 20.99 -10.92
N VAL A 450 -10.60 20.98 -10.39
CA VAL A 450 -11.10 19.94 -9.47
C VAL A 450 -10.98 18.54 -10.09
N SER A 451 -11.24 18.42 -11.39
CA SER A 451 -11.07 17.15 -12.11
C SER A 451 -9.65 16.61 -12.02
N LYS A 452 -8.61 17.42 -11.79
CA LYS A 452 -7.24 16.92 -11.60
C LYS A 452 -7.09 16.10 -10.32
N LEU A 453 -7.93 16.31 -9.29
CA LEU A 453 -7.87 15.54 -8.04
C LEU A 453 -8.34 14.08 -8.21
N ILE A 454 -9.38 13.87 -9.02
CA ILE A 454 -10.03 12.56 -9.27
C ILE A 454 -9.72 11.96 -10.65
N GLY A 455 -9.13 12.74 -11.54
CA GLY A 455 -8.90 12.38 -12.94
C GLY A 455 -9.92 13.03 -13.88
N SER A 456 -9.49 13.28 -15.12
CA SER A 456 -10.38 13.79 -16.17
C SER A 456 -11.47 12.76 -16.50
N PRO A 457 -12.71 13.18 -16.83
CA PRO A 457 -13.73 12.27 -17.33
C PRO A 457 -13.37 11.63 -18.68
N PRO A 458 -13.99 10.50 -19.06
CA PRO A 458 -13.82 9.89 -20.39
C PRO A 458 -14.06 10.91 -21.52
N GLY A 459 -13.11 10.99 -22.45
CA GLY A 459 -13.18 11.89 -23.63
C GLY A 459 -12.49 13.24 -23.46
N TYR A 460 -11.88 13.54 -22.30
CA TYR A 460 -11.10 14.75 -22.06
C TYR A 460 -9.59 14.48 -22.08
N VAL A 461 -8.78 15.51 -22.39
CA VAL A 461 -7.32 15.44 -22.30
C VAL A 461 -6.90 15.11 -20.87
N GLY A 462 -5.98 14.17 -20.71
CA GLY A 462 -5.56 13.67 -19.39
C GLY A 462 -6.45 12.56 -18.81
N TYR A 463 -7.42 12.02 -19.57
CA TYR A 463 -8.20 10.85 -19.13
C TYR A 463 -7.33 9.62 -18.78
N THR A 464 -6.18 9.47 -19.45
CA THR A 464 -5.25 8.38 -19.16
C THR A 464 -4.52 8.60 -17.83
N GLU A 465 -4.32 9.84 -17.39
CA GLU A 465 -3.71 10.19 -16.11
C GLU A 465 -4.74 9.98 -14.99
N GLY A 466 -4.35 9.27 -13.92
CA GLY A 466 -5.19 9.16 -12.72
C GLY A 466 -5.24 10.48 -11.96
N GLY A 467 -6.19 10.62 -11.03
CA GLY A 467 -6.30 11.83 -10.23
C GLY A 467 -5.11 12.01 -9.27
N GLN A 468 -4.67 13.25 -9.08
CA GLN A 468 -3.53 13.59 -8.22
C GLN A 468 -3.74 13.10 -6.78
N LEU A 469 -4.95 13.26 -6.23
CA LEU A 469 -5.26 12.82 -4.87
C LEU A 469 -5.52 11.30 -4.83
N THR A 470 -6.33 10.80 -5.75
CA THR A 470 -6.73 9.38 -5.79
C THR A 470 -5.54 8.46 -6.05
N GLU A 471 -4.63 8.79 -6.97
CA GLU A 471 -3.42 8.00 -7.21
C GLU A 471 -2.41 8.09 -6.06
N ALA A 472 -2.23 9.27 -5.48
CA ALA A 472 -1.29 9.45 -4.37
C ALA A 472 -1.70 8.61 -3.15
N VAL A 473 -2.99 8.63 -2.80
CA VAL A 473 -3.53 7.83 -1.68
C VAL A 473 -3.56 6.35 -2.05
N ARG A 474 -3.89 5.96 -3.29
CA ARG A 474 -3.83 4.54 -3.69
C ARG A 474 -2.42 3.97 -3.56
N ARG A 475 -1.38 4.75 -3.87
CA ARG A 475 0.03 4.32 -3.74
C ARG A 475 0.50 4.29 -2.28
N ARG A 476 -0.03 5.17 -1.42
CA ARG A 476 0.32 5.29 -0.01
C ARG A 476 -0.96 5.50 0.83
N PRO A 477 -1.70 4.43 1.13
CA PRO A 477 -2.98 4.53 1.83
C PRO A 477 -2.81 4.91 3.32
N TYR A 478 -1.63 4.67 3.90
CA TYR A 478 -1.25 5.10 5.23
C TYR A 478 -0.46 6.41 5.20
N THR A 479 -1.16 7.55 5.25
CA THR A 479 -0.52 8.87 5.12
C THR A 479 -1.33 10.00 5.75
N VAL A 480 -0.69 11.15 5.92
CA VAL A 480 -1.34 12.44 6.19
C VAL A 480 -1.66 13.12 4.87
N VAL A 481 -2.91 13.56 4.70
CA VAL A 481 -3.33 14.40 3.57
C VAL A 481 -3.58 15.81 4.08
N LEU A 482 -2.76 16.75 3.63
CA LEU A 482 -2.84 18.16 3.98
C LEU A 482 -3.49 18.95 2.84
N PHE A 483 -4.68 19.50 3.11
CA PHE A 483 -5.35 20.47 2.25
C PHE A 483 -5.06 21.88 2.78
N ASP A 484 -4.15 22.59 2.12
CA ASP A 484 -3.74 23.92 2.54
C ASP A 484 -4.71 24.98 1.99
N GLU A 485 -5.06 25.97 2.82
CA GLU A 485 -5.95 27.10 2.47
C GLU A 485 -7.32 26.67 1.92
N ILE A 486 -8.02 25.81 2.66
CA ILE A 486 -9.28 25.18 2.22
C ILE A 486 -10.38 26.18 1.84
N GLU A 487 -10.34 27.42 2.36
CA GLU A 487 -11.23 28.51 1.93
C GLU A 487 -11.02 28.98 0.49
N LYS A 488 -9.95 28.56 -0.19
CA LYS A 488 -9.73 28.91 -1.60
C LYS A 488 -10.33 27.87 -2.55
N ALA A 489 -10.65 26.68 -2.05
CA ALA A 489 -11.17 25.59 -2.88
C ALA A 489 -12.51 25.93 -3.54
N HIS A 490 -12.70 25.43 -4.76
CA HIS A 490 -13.99 25.43 -5.41
C HIS A 490 -15.02 24.59 -4.62
N PRO A 491 -16.32 24.97 -4.59
CA PRO A 491 -17.37 24.21 -3.90
C PRO A 491 -17.43 22.70 -4.21
N ASP A 492 -17.11 22.31 -5.44
CA ASP A 492 -17.12 20.89 -5.87
C ASP A 492 -16.08 20.03 -5.11
N VAL A 493 -15.00 20.63 -4.58
CA VAL A 493 -14.01 19.92 -3.75
C VAL A 493 -14.66 19.40 -2.46
N PHE A 494 -15.56 20.17 -1.86
CA PHE A 494 -16.23 19.79 -0.61
C PHE A 494 -17.16 18.60 -0.80
N ASN A 495 -17.78 18.44 -1.98
CA ASN A 495 -18.60 17.27 -2.28
C ASN A 495 -17.77 15.98 -2.26
N MET A 496 -16.56 16.04 -2.83
CA MET A 496 -15.61 14.93 -2.76
C MET A 496 -15.14 14.68 -1.33
N MET A 497 -14.84 15.74 -0.57
CA MET A 497 -14.44 15.62 0.83
C MET A 497 -15.53 14.98 1.69
N LEU A 498 -16.81 15.30 1.47
CA LEU A 498 -17.92 14.66 2.17
C LEU A 498 -17.86 13.15 1.96
N GLN A 499 -17.69 12.66 0.71
CA GLN A 499 -17.56 11.23 0.46
C GLN A 499 -16.39 10.58 1.25
N ILE A 500 -15.24 11.26 1.28
CA ILE A 500 -14.07 10.79 2.04
C ILE A 500 -14.35 10.77 3.55
N LEU A 501 -14.95 11.84 4.10
CA LEU A 501 -15.19 11.99 5.53
C LEU A 501 -16.29 11.05 6.05
N GLU A 502 -17.21 10.63 5.19
CA GLU A 502 -18.35 9.77 5.52
C GLU A 502 -18.01 8.29 5.37
N ASP A 503 -17.55 7.91 4.17
CA ASP A 503 -17.38 6.50 3.79
C ASP A 503 -15.91 6.07 3.75
N GLY A 504 -14.98 6.99 4.01
CA GLY A 504 -13.56 6.72 3.97
C GLY A 504 -13.11 6.29 2.57
N ARG A 505 -13.83 6.68 1.52
CA ARG A 505 -13.59 6.25 0.15
C ARG A 505 -13.86 7.38 -0.84
N LEU A 506 -13.16 7.34 -1.96
CA LEU A 506 -13.38 8.26 -3.09
C LEU A 506 -13.31 7.47 -4.38
N THR A 507 -14.29 7.67 -5.26
CA THR A 507 -14.30 7.03 -6.58
C THR A 507 -13.70 7.99 -7.61
N ASP A 508 -12.71 7.52 -8.36
CA ASP A 508 -12.05 8.28 -9.42
C ASP A 508 -12.93 8.36 -10.70
N SER A 509 -12.49 9.15 -11.69
CA SER A 509 -13.23 9.31 -12.95
C SER A 509 -13.32 8.05 -13.82
N LYS A 510 -12.54 7.01 -13.50
CA LYS A 510 -12.52 5.69 -14.16
C LYS A 510 -13.39 4.68 -13.41
N GLY A 511 -14.05 5.07 -12.32
CA GLY A 511 -14.88 4.20 -11.50
C GLY A 511 -14.08 3.38 -10.47
N ARG A 512 -12.78 3.62 -10.31
CA ARG A 512 -11.96 2.94 -9.29
C ARG A 512 -12.18 3.59 -7.95
N THR A 513 -12.38 2.78 -6.92
CA THR A 513 -12.59 3.27 -5.55
C THR A 513 -11.27 3.24 -4.79
N VAL A 514 -10.88 4.38 -4.21
CA VAL A 514 -9.66 4.54 -3.41
C VAL A 514 -10.03 4.62 -1.94
N ASP A 515 -9.26 3.93 -1.10
CA ASP A 515 -9.49 3.84 0.35
C ASP A 515 -8.73 4.95 1.12
N PHE A 516 -9.47 5.70 1.92
CA PHE A 516 -8.99 6.78 2.79
C PHE A 516 -9.12 6.44 4.28
N LYS A 517 -9.60 5.26 4.65
CA LYS A 517 -9.84 4.86 6.04
C LYS A 517 -8.57 4.92 6.90
N ASN A 518 -7.40 4.74 6.28
CA ASN A 518 -6.10 4.76 6.95
C ASN A 518 -5.33 6.08 6.73
N THR A 519 -6.03 7.14 6.31
CA THR A 519 -5.48 8.48 6.15
C THR A 519 -5.83 9.38 7.33
N LEU A 520 -4.95 10.34 7.63
CA LEU A 520 -5.24 11.47 8.51
C LEU A 520 -5.47 12.72 7.66
N LEU A 521 -6.67 13.29 7.72
CA LEU A 521 -7.04 14.45 6.91
C LEU A 521 -6.87 15.73 7.72
N ILE A 522 -6.06 16.64 7.22
CA ILE A 522 -5.83 17.94 7.84
C ILE A 522 -6.11 19.02 6.82
N MET A 523 -6.98 19.95 7.18
CA MET A 523 -7.30 21.14 6.38
C MET A 523 -6.80 22.37 7.10
N THR A 524 -6.07 23.26 6.45
CA THR A 524 -5.70 24.55 7.05
C THR A 524 -6.63 25.64 6.53
N SER A 525 -6.95 26.62 7.38
CA SER A 525 -7.73 27.78 6.98
C SER A 525 -7.27 29.05 7.67
N ASN A 526 -7.38 30.18 6.98
CA ASN A 526 -7.18 31.51 7.56
C ASN A 526 -8.48 32.17 8.03
N VAL A 527 -9.64 31.53 7.85
CA VAL A 527 -10.92 31.98 8.44
C VAL A 527 -10.77 32.04 9.96
N GLY A 528 -11.33 33.04 10.65
CA GLY A 528 -11.15 33.21 12.10
C GLY A 528 -9.94 34.08 12.50
N SER A 529 -9.03 34.40 11.58
CA SER A 529 -7.78 35.10 11.94
C SER A 529 -8.02 36.45 12.61
N SER A 530 -8.99 37.23 12.12
CA SER A 530 -9.26 38.58 12.65
C SER A 530 -9.80 38.57 14.09
N VAL A 531 -10.53 37.52 14.46
CA VAL A 531 -11.07 37.29 15.81
C VAL A 531 -9.93 36.94 16.76
N ILE A 532 -9.02 36.09 16.31
CA ILE A 532 -7.84 35.64 17.06
C ILE A 532 -6.90 36.83 17.29
N GLU A 533 -6.66 37.65 16.27
CA GLU A 533 -5.82 38.86 16.36
C GLU A 533 -6.36 39.89 17.37
N LYS A 534 -7.68 40.01 17.50
CA LYS A 534 -8.33 40.91 18.46
C LYS A 534 -8.45 40.30 19.87
N GLY A 535 -7.93 39.09 20.09
CA GLY A 535 -7.98 38.40 21.37
C GLY A 535 -9.39 38.12 21.89
N GLY A 536 -10.39 37.98 21.00
CA GLY A 536 -11.78 37.72 21.39
C GLY A 536 -12.48 38.84 22.17
N ARG A 537 -11.88 40.04 22.28
CA ARG A 537 -12.47 41.18 23.01
C ARG A 537 -13.59 41.83 22.19
N ARG A 538 -14.80 41.89 22.75
CA ARG A 538 -15.84 42.83 22.32
C ARG A 538 -15.51 44.19 22.94
N ILE A 539 -15.65 45.28 22.17
CA ILE A 539 -15.53 46.65 22.69
C ILE A 539 -16.65 46.85 23.72
N GLY A 540 -16.27 46.94 25.00
CA GLY A 540 -17.17 47.23 26.13
C GLY A 540 -17.30 46.06 27.11
N PHE A 541 -16.72 46.25 28.31
CA PHE A 541 -16.81 45.41 29.52
C PHE A 541 -16.24 43.98 29.43
N ASP A 542 -15.08 43.75 30.03
CA ASP A 542 -14.97 42.72 31.07
C ASP A 542 -13.71 42.89 31.93
N LEU A 543 -13.88 42.58 33.22
CA LEU A 543 -12.92 42.64 34.31
C LEU A 543 -12.00 41.41 34.29
N ASP A 544 -10.77 41.60 34.79
CA ASP A 544 -9.79 40.56 35.09
C ASP A 544 -10.41 39.45 35.96
N TYR A 545 -10.16 38.18 35.62
CA TYR A 545 -9.76 37.04 36.49
C TYR A 545 -10.02 35.69 35.79
N ASP A 546 -9.00 34.80 35.86
CA ASP A 546 -8.87 33.43 35.30
C ASP A 546 -8.75 33.31 33.76
N GLU A 547 -7.66 33.88 33.23
CA GLU A 547 -7.61 34.41 31.86
C GLU A 547 -7.22 33.46 30.71
N LYS A 548 -6.65 32.26 30.92
CA LYS A 548 -6.13 31.45 29.78
C LYS A 548 -7.14 30.50 29.14
N ASP A 549 -7.80 29.64 29.92
CA ASP A 549 -8.73 28.64 29.39
C ASP A 549 -10.11 29.22 29.03
N SER A 550 -10.59 30.20 29.81
CA SER A 550 -11.83 30.95 29.50
C SER A 550 -11.69 31.74 28.20
N SER A 551 -10.53 32.38 28.00
CA SER A 551 -10.22 33.14 26.78
C SER A 551 -10.12 32.24 25.55
N TYR A 552 -9.48 31.08 25.65
CA TYR A 552 -9.40 30.14 24.53
C TYR A 552 -10.78 29.64 24.11
N ASN A 553 -11.61 29.18 25.06
CA ASN A 553 -12.96 28.69 24.74
C ASN A 553 -13.83 29.76 24.09
N ARG A 554 -13.68 31.02 24.52
CA ARG A 554 -14.34 32.18 23.89
C ARG A 554 -13.86 32.40 22.45
N ILE A 555 -12.55 32.41 22.22
CA ILE A 555 -11.96 32.57 20.88
C ILE A 555 -12.38 31.40 19.98
N LYS A 556 -12.32 30.15 20.47
CA LYS A 556 -12.76 28.95 19.76
C LYS A 556 -14.21 29.06 19.33
N SER A 557 -15.08 29.54 20.22
CA SER A 557 -16.50 29.74 19.91
C SER A 557 -16.72 30.76 18.80
N LEU A 558 -16.05 31.92 18.87
CA LEU A 558 -16.15 32.98 17.87
C LEU A 558 -15.57 32.55 16.51
N VAL A 559 -14.44 31.85 16.50
CA VAL A 559 -13.84 31.29 15.28
C VAL A 559 -14.75 30.22 14.67
N THR A 560 -15.38 29.40 15.51
CA THR A 560 -16.35 28.39 15.06
C THR A 560 -17.57 29.05 14.41
N GLU A 561 -18.03 30.19 14.92
CA GLU A 561 -19.11 30.97 14.29
C GLU A 561 -18.70 31.49 12.90
N GLU A 562 -17.49 32.03 12.75
CA GLU A 562 -16.97 32.45 11.42
C GLU A 562 -16.85 31.27 10.46
N LEU A 563 -16.34 30.13 10.93
CA LEU A 563 -16.25 28.91 10.12
C LEU A 563 -17.64 28.45 9.65
N LYS A 564 -18.67 28.52 10.50
CA LYS A 564 -20.05 28.15 10.15
C LYS A 564 -20.72 29.13 9.18
N GLN A 565 -20.28 30.39 9.16
CA GLN A 565 -20.75 31.36 8.17
C GLN A 565 -20.11 31.10 6.80
N TYR A 566 -18.86 30.65 6.79
CA TYR A 566 -18.10 30.42 5.56
C TYR A 566 -18.39 29.03 4.95
N PHE A 567 -18.27 27.97 5.76
CA PHE A 567 -18.47 26.59 5.34
C PHE A 567 -19.88 26.10 5.66
N ARG A 568 -20.40 25.21 4.81
CA ARG A 568 -21.69 24.56 5.04
C ARG A 568 -21.64 23.72 6.33
N PRO A 569 -22.69 23.74 7.18
CA PRO A 569 -22.74 22.91 8.39
C PRO A 569 -22.55 21.42 8.11
N GLU A 570 -23.03 20.94 6.95
CA GLU A 570 -22.87 19.56 6.48
C GLU A 570 -21.41 19.12 6.48
N PHE A 571 -20.49 19.96 6.02
CA PHE A 571 -19.06 19.68 5.98
C PHE A 571 -18.45 19.70 7.39
N LEU A 572 -18.72 20.76 8.17
CA LEU A 572 -18.14 20.93 9.50
C LEU A 572 -18.56 19.82 10.47
N ASN A 573 -19.80 19.34 10.39
CA ASN A 573 -20.32 18.28 11.23
C ASN A 573 -19.70 16.90 10.93
N ARG A 574 -19.00 16.75 9.81
CA ARG A 574 -18.26 15.51 9.48
C ARG A 574 -16.82 15.54 9.98
N LEU A 575 -16.30 16.68 10.42
CA LEU A 575 -14.97 16.77 11.01
C LEU A 575 -14.96 16.19 12.42
N ASP A 576 -13.84 15.59 12.83
CA ASP A 576 -13.67 15.07 14.19
C ASP A 576 -13.45 16.22 15.20
N ASP A 577 -12.71 17.25 14.82
CA ASP A 577 -12.53 18.46 15.63
C ASP A 577 -12.17 19.69 14.76
N MET A 578 -12.50 20.87 15.28
CA MET A 578 -12.09 22.16 14.74
C MET A 578 -11.09 22.77 15.71
N ILE A 579 -9.84 22.89 15.27
CA ILE A 579 -8.72 23.29 16.12
C ILE A 579 -8.33 24.73 15.80
N VAL A 580 -8.33 25.57 16.83
CA VAL A 580 -7.91 26.97 16.71
C VAL A 580 -6.46 27.11 17.14
N PHE A 581 -5.63 27.58 16.22
CA PHE A 581 -4.23 27.92 16.44
C PHE A 581 -4.14 29.35 16.96
N ARG A 582 -3.53 29.50 18.13
CA ARG A 582 -3.32 30.80 18.78
C ARG A 582 -2.16 31.56 18.15
N GLN A 583 -2.14 32.87 18.36
CA GLN A 583 -0.93 33.65 18.10
C GLN A 583 0.22 33.17 18.99
N LEU A 584 1.42 33.13 18.42
CA LEU A 584 2.62 32.82 19.17
C LEU A 584 3.02 34.02 20.04
N THR A 585 3.38 33.73 21.28
CA THR A 585 4.01 34.67 22.20
C THR A 585 5.45 34.94 21.79
N LYS A 586 6.03 36.05 22.25
CA LYS A 586 7.45 36.38 21.99
C LYS A 586 8.40 35.27 22.50
N LEU A 587 8.04 34.62 23.61
CA LEU A 587 8.79 33.48 24.16
C LEU A 587 8.73 32.26 23.24
N GLU A 588 7.54 31.90 22.75
CA GLU A 588 7.38 30.80 21.80
C GLU A 588 8.11 31.09 20.47
N VAL A 589 8.09 32.34 19.99
CA VAL A 589 8.84 32.75 18.80
C VAL A 589 10.35 32.62 19.00
N LYS A 590 10.85 32.86 20.21
CA LYS A 590 12.26 32.63 20.57
C LYS A 590 12.63 31.15 20.49
N GLU A 591 11.80 30.27 21.02
CA GLU A 591 12.02 28.82 20.89
C GLU A 591 11.99 28.35 19.43
N VAL A 592 11.08 28.91 18.61
CA VAL A 592 11.06 28.66 17.16
C VAL A 592 12.35 29.14 16.49
N ALA A 593 12.86 30.32 16.87
CA ALA A 593 14.12 30.84 16.36
C ALA A 593 15.29 29.89 16.68
N ASP A 594 15.34 29.36 17.90
CA ASP A 594 16.36 28.39 18.32
C ASP A 594 16.32 27.10 17.49
N ILE A 595 15.12 26.60 17.15
CA ILE A 595 14.97 25.44 16.26
C ILE A 595 15.56 25.75 14.87
N MET A 596 15.20 26.89 14.29
CA MET A 596 15.66 27.29 12.95
C MET A 596 17.17 27.55 12.91
N LEU A 597 17.74 28.12 13.97
CA LEU A 597 19.18 28.32 14.10
C LEU A 597 19.94 26.98 14.14
N LYS A 598 19.41 25.98 14.87
CA LYS A 598 20.00 24.63 14.89
C LYS A 598 20.05 23.98 13.50
N GLU A 599 19.08 24.24 12.62
CA GLU A 599 19.14 23.77 11.23
C GLU A 599 20.32 24.39 10.47
N VAL A 600 20.61 25.68 10.68
CA VAL A 600 21.79 26.36 10.11
C VAL A 600 23.07 25.76 10.69
N PHE A 601 23.11 25.51 12.00
CA PHE A 601 24.28 24.93 12.68
C PHE A 601 24.60 23.54 12.12
N GLY A 602 23.58 22.70 11.90
CA GLY A 602 23.75 21.38 11.28
C GLY A 602 24.36 21.47 9.88
N ARG A 603 23.90 22.42 9.05
CA ARG A 603 24.46 22.65 7.71
C ARG A 603 25.93 23.09 7.76
N LEU A 604 26.30 23.99 8.67
CA LEU A 604 27.69 24.43 8.81
C LEU A 604 28.60 23.36 9.42
N LYS A 605 28.09 22.54 10.35
CA LYS A 605 28.81 21.40 10.91
C LYS A 605 29.20 20.37 9.85
N SER A 606 28.36 20.17 8.84
CA SER A 606 28.68 19.30 7.69
C SER A 606 29.84 19.84 6.81
N LYS A 607 30.17 21.12 6.96
CA LYS A 607 31.35 21.78 6.38
C LYS A 607 32.49 21.94 7.39
N GLU A 608 32.46 21.17 8.49
CA GLU A 608 33.44 21.22 9.56
C GLU A 608 33.56 22.58 10.25
N ILE A 609 32.51 23.42 10.20
CA ILE A 609 32.48 24.71 10.90
C ILE A 609 31.58 24.56 12.13
N GLU A 610 32.14 24.81 13.31
CA GLU A 610 31.36 24.90 14.53
C GLU A 610 30.81 26.32 14.68
N LEU A 611 29.49 26.45 14.81
CA LEU A 611 28.83 27.75 14.95
C LEU A 611 28.11 27.84 16.29
N GLN A 612 28.37 28.93 17.00
CA GLN A 612 27.66 29.32 18.22
C GLN A 612 27.10 30.74 18.05
N VAL A 613 26.00 31.02 18.73
CA VAL A 613 25.37 32.35 18.72
C VAL A 613 25.15 32.80 20.15
N THR A 614 25.38 34.09 20.41
CA THR A 614 25.14 34.69 21.72
C THR A 614 23.64 34.91 21.97
N GLU A 615 23.28 35.11 23.23
CA GLU A 615 21.91 35.45 23.60
C GLU A 615 21.45 36.78 22.98
N ARG A 616 22.35 37.76 22.90
CA ARG A 616 22.08 39.06 22.24
C ARG A 616 21.73 38.87 20.76
N PHE A 617 22.44 37.99 20.07
CA PHE A 617 22.12 37.66 18.68
C PHE A 617 20.74 36.99 18.56
N ARG A 618 20.40 36.07 19.46
CA ARG A 618 19.07 35.43 19.48
C ARG A 618 17.97 36.46 19.70
N GLU A 619 18.13 37.35 20.67
CA GLU A 619 17.17 38.43 20.92
C GLU A 619 16.99 39.32 19.70
N ARG A 620 18.09 39.68 19.02
CA ARG A 620 18.05 40.46 17.79
C ARG A 620 17.28 39.77 16.67
N VAL A 621 17.50 38.46 16.47
CA VAL A 621 16.76 37.66 15.51
C VAL A 621 15.25 37.64 15.83
N VAL A 622 14.90 37.51 17.11
CA VAL A 622 13.49 37.49 17.55
C VAL A 622 12.84 38.86 17.39
N GLU A 623 13.54 39.95 17.70
CA GLU A 623 13.02 41.32 17.53
C GLU A 623 12.68 41.63 16.07
N GLU A 624 13.54 41.22 15.14
CA GLU A 624 13.31 41.41 13.71
C GLU A 624 12.32 40.39 13.13
N GLY A 625 12.29 39.19 13.71
CA GLY A 625 11.49 38.07 13.23
C GLY A 625 10.08 37.98 13.82
N TYR A 626 9.79 38.69 14.91
CA TYR A 626 8.50 38.65 15.60
C TYR A 626 7.52 39.66 15.02
N ASN A 627 6.38 39.18 14.54
CA ASN A 627 5.25 40.02 14.18
C ASN A 627 3.93 39.37 14.63
N PRO A 628 3.11 40.02 15.48
CA PRO A 628 1.85 39.44 15.96
C PRO A 628 0.88 38.98 14.85
N SER A 629 0.85 39.67 13.70
CA SER A 629 -0.03 39.33 12.57
C SER A 629 0.53 38.25 11.65
N TYR A 630 1.85 38.09 11.59
CA TYR A 630 2.52 37.13 10.70
C TYR A 630 3.21 35.97 11.44
N GLY A 631 3.07 35.92 12.76
CA GLY A 631 3.68 34.91 13.62
C GLY A 631 5.20 34.82 13.44
N ALA A 632 5.71 33.60 13.33
CA ALA A 632 7.11 33.27 13.14
C ALA A 632 7.59 33.37 11.67
N ARG A 633 6.71 33.73 10.71
CA ARG A 633 7.04 33.73 9.28
C ARG A 633 8.24 34.64 8.92
N PRO A 634 8.44 35.83 9.53
CA PRO A 634 9.59 36.67 9.25
C PRO A 634 10.94 36.11 9.75
N LEU A 635 10.94 35.18 10.72
CA LEU A 635 12.17 34.62 11.32
C LEU A 635 13.13 34.05 10.28
N ARG A 636 12.63 33.32 9.28
CA ARG A 636 13.50 32.73 8.23
C ARG A 636 14.30 33.81 7.52
N ARG A 637 13.65 34.94 7.20
CA ARG A 637 14.29 36.07 6.53
C ARG A 637 15.27 36.78 7.46
N ALA A 638 14.92 36.93 8.73
CA ALA A 638 15.82 37.51 9.73
C ALA A 638 17.10 36.67 9.89
N ILE A 639 16.97 35.34 10.03
CA ILE A 639 18.12 34.42 10.11
C ILE A 639 18.95 34.44 8.83
N MET A 640 18.32 34.40 7.65
CA MET A 640 19.04 34.48 6.38
C MET A 640 19.87 35.77 6.29
N ARG A 641 19.25 36.92 6.59
CA ARG A 641 19.89 38.24 6.49
C ARG A 641 20.97 38.47 7.55
N LEU A 642 20.70 38.08 8.80
CA LEU A 642 21.58 38.37 9.93
C LEU A 642 22.67 37.31 10.10
N LEU A 643 22.41 36.05 9.75
CA LEU A 643 23.35 34.95 9.95
C LEU A 643 23.93 34.44 8.64
N GLU A 644 23.08 33.96 7.73
CA GLU A 644 23.56 33.26 6.52
C GLU A 644 24.34 34.19 5.59
N ASP A 645 23.83 35.40 5.34
CA ASP A 645 24.48 36.40 4.49
C ASP A 645 25.84 36.82 5.10
N SER A 646 25.88 37.12 6.41
CA SER A 646 27.11 37.48 7.12
C SER A 646 28.14 36.35 7.12
N MET A 647 27.72 35.09 7.33
CA MET A 647 28.60 33.93 7.25
C MET A 647 29.11 33.72 5.82
N ALA A 648 28.25 33.85 4.81
CA ALA A 648 28.63 33.69 3.41
C ALA A 648 29.68 34.71 2.98
N GLU A 649 29.51 35.98 3.34
CA GLU A 649 30.49 37.04 3.08
C GLU A 649 31.85 36.72 3.71
N LYS A 650 31.85 36.31 4.99
CA LYS A 650 33.09 35.97 5.72
C LYS A 650 33.79 34.72 5.19
N MET A 651 33.04 33.72 4.75
CA MET A 651 33.58 32.53 4.08
C MET A 651 34.18 32.89 2.70
N LEU A 652 33.50 33.73 1.91
CA LEU A 652 34.01 34.19 0.61
C LEU A 652 35.25 35.07 0.74
N ALA A 653 35.32 35.89 1.79
CA ALA A 653 36.50 36.67 2.17
C ALA A 653 37.65 35.80 2.71
N ARG A 654 37.44 34.49 2.89
CA ARG A 654 38.38 33.51 3.47
C ARG A 654 38.78 33.80 4.92
N GLU A 655 37.92 34.54 5.65
CA GLU A 655 38.07 34.82 7.07
C GLU A 655 37.61 33.64 7.95
N ILE A 656 36.75 32.77 7.41
CA ILE A 656 36.27 31.53 8.02
C ILE A 656 36.61 30.36 7.10
N LYS A 657 37.19 29.31 7.66
CA LYS A 657 37.63 28.10 6.95
C LYS A 657 37.04 26.84 7.58
N GLU A 658 37.13 25.74 6.86
CA GLU A 658 36.81 24.41 7.37
C GLU A 658 37.69 24.11 8.60
N GLY A 659 37.07 23.64 9.69
CA GLY A 659 37.69 23.41 10.99
C GLY A 659 37.59 24.58 11.98
N ASP A 660 37.11 25.75 11.56
CA ASP A 660 36.98 26.91 12.45
C ASP A 660 35.77 26.80 13.40
N SER A 661 35.93 27.39 14.59
CA SER A 661 34.85 27.63 15.53
C SER A 661 34.51 29.12 15.55
N VAL A 662 33.24 29.44 15.31
CA VAL A 662 32.76 30.79 15.04
C VAL A 662 31.66 31.15 16.03
N ILE A 663 31.76 32.34 16.61
CA ILE A 663 30.73 32.92 17.49
C ILE A 663 30.12 34.12 16.78
N VAL A 664 28.80 34.12 16.62
CA VAL A 664 28.07 35.27 16.07
C VAL A 664 27.38 36.03 17.20
N ASP A 665 27.66 37.33 17.25
CA ASP A 665 27.18 38.25 18.28
C ASP A 665 26.62 39.54 17.65
N VAL A 666 26.12 40.44 18.48
CA VAL A 666 25.64 41.76 18.10
C VAL A 666 26.40 42.81 18.91
N ASP A 667 26.93 43.82 18.21
CA ASP A 667 27.63 44.94 18.86
C ASP A 667 26.67 45.91 19.56
N SER A 668 27.22 46.92 20.23
CA SER A 668 26.43 47.95 20.93
C SER A 668 25.53 48.79 20.01
N ASP A 669 25.83 48.82 18.71
CA ASP A 669 25.09 49.57 17.70
C ASP A 669 24.01 48.71 17.00
N GLY A 670 23.92 47.42 17.36
CA GLY A 670 22.95 46.49 16.82
C GLY A 670 23.37 45.81 15.52
N ASN A 671 24.65 45.88 15.14
CA ASN A 671 25.21 45.21 13.96
C ASN A 671 25.72 43.81 14.29
N VAL A 672 25.57 42.89 13.35
CA VAL A 672 26.05 41.51 13.50
C VAL A 672 27.56 41.49 13.39
N THR A 673 28.21 40.84 14.35
CA THR A 673 29.65 40.59 14.36
C THR A 673 29.91 39.09 14.37
N VAL A 674 30.94 38.66 13.63
CA VAL A 674 31.34 37.26 13.51
C VAL A 674 32.76 37.13 14.03
N LEU A 675 32.93 36.39 15.12
CA LEU A 675 34.20 36.20 15.83
C LEU A 675 34.75 34.81 15.50
N ASN A 676 35.97 34.75 14.96
CA ASN A 676 36.65 33.48 14.69
C ASN A 676 37.54 33.11 15.88
N GLY A 677 37.31 31.94 16.48
CA GLY A 677 38.02 31.42 17.65
C GLY A 677 39.49 31.05 17.39
N SER A 678 39.98 31.15 16.15
CA SER A 678 41.38 30.84 15.79
C SER A 678 42.36 32.01 15.95
N SER A 679 41.88 33.24 16.16
CA SER A 679 42.74 34.42 16.36
C SER A 679 42.77 34.86 17.81
N GLY A 680 43.85 34.49 18.51
CA GLY A 680 44.12 34.96 19.87
C GLY A 680 44.25 36.49 19.93
N THR A 681 43.25 37.13 20.55
CA THR A 681 43.46 38.37 21.30
C THR A 681 42.43 38.40 22.42
N SER A 682 42.92 38.35 23.65
CA SER A 682 42.12 38.44 24.87
C SER A 682 41.56 39.85 25.02
N GLU A 683 40.26 40.02 24.83
CA GLU A 683 39.48 41.01 25.58
C GLU A 683 38.27 40.32 26.21
N SER A 684 38.07 40.66 27.48
CA SER A 684 37.23 39.99 28.47
C SER A 684 35.83 39.64 27.97
N LEU A 685 35.57 38.35 27.80
CA LEU A 685 34.23 37.79 27.69
C LEU A 685 33.91 37.04 28.98
N THR A 686 32.82 37.43 29.63
CA THR A 686 32.17 36.68 30.70
C THR A 686 31.81 35.28 30.22
N ASP A 687 32.16 34.27 31.03
CA ASP A 687 32.11 32.84 30.70
C ASP A 687 30.77 32.38 30.08
N PRO A 688 30.80 31.59 28.99
CA PRO A 688 29.65 30.80 28.57
C PRO A 688 29.50 29.59 29.50
N ILE A 689 28.35 29.51 30.17
CA ILE A 689 27.96 28.36 31.00
C ILE A 689 27.57 27.20 30.07
N PRO A 690 28.02 25.95 30.32
CA PRO A 690 27.61 24.80 29.53
C PRO A 690 26.14 24.47 29.81
N VAL A 691 25.34 24.31 28.76
CA VAL A 691 23.95 23.83 28.87
C VAL A 691 23.90 22.35 28.49
N VAL A 692 23.29 21.56 29.38
CA VAL A 692 22.92 20.14 29.23
C VAL A 692 21.72 19.99 28.31
#